data_AF-A0AA87BAM2-F1
#
_entry.id   AF-A0AA87BAM2-F1
#
_cell.length_a   1.000
_cell.length_b   1.000
_cell.length_c   1.000
_cell.angle_alpha   90.00
_cell.angle_beta   90.00
_cell.angle_gamma   90.00
#
_symmetry.space_group_name_H-M   'P 1'
#
loop_
_entity.id
_entity.type
_entity.pdbx_description
1 polymer ?
#
loop_
_entity_poly.entity_id
_entity_poly.type
_entity_poly.pdbx_seq_one_letter_code
_entity_poly.pdbx_strand_id
1 'polypeptide(L)'
;MGPLVISSSFLWFLCFVLSAHVEANNGWLNAHATFYGANQNPTTLGGACGYDDTFHAGFGVNTAAVSTMLFRDGEVCGACYQVMCDFRADSKWCLISRSVTVTATNFCPPNNHGGWCDPPYHHFDMSMPAFIRIARQGNEGIVPVLYRRVACKRRGGVRFTLKGQSNFNMVMISNVGGSGGVKAVWIRGSRSGAWLAMHRNWGANWQSSADLRNQRLSFKITLVDGMTLVFLNVVPSTWRVKFDLRLAMSWKQLFSASRNFAATFVRQCSSTATTNRRNLYSRISPLGDPSLSVVPVLDQWIQEGNAVNAPLLQRIIKVLRSRKRFTQALQVSEWMSSKGICLISPGDQAVQLDLIGRVHGVETAERYFQSLSDGDKNWKLHGALLNCYVRQGLVEKSLSQMQKMKDMGFVSFLNYNNIMCLYMQTEQLERVPDVLAQMKEDGVPPNIFSYRICMNSYGARGDLANVEKLLEELEREPHVGTDWMTYVMVARFYIKADMKEKALMYLKKCEEKADKRDALAYNHLISHYASLGSKSAVMRIWRLQKANCKKQFNNEYITMLGCLVKMGELDQAEEVLHEWELSGNTYDFRVPNILLIGYSQRGLVEKAEALLRNMVAKGKTPTPNSWSIISSAYVAKENMEKAFQCMKEAVAVQAQNKRWRPNADVISSILSWVNINKDKGEVEDFVNSLKTVLDQDGRCGKDVDGHLESMKVNNIEMEEEIKETP
;
A
#
# COMPACT_ATOMS: atom_id res chain seq x y z
N MET A 1 32.55 72.94 -14.64
CA MET A 1 32.96 72.10 -15.79
C MET A 1 32.71 70.64 -15.42
N GLY A 2 32.00 69.90 -16.28
CA GLY A 2 31.97 68.42 -16.30
C GLY A 2 30.92 67.74 -15.39
N PRO A 3 30.21 66.68 -15.86
CA PRO A 3 28.85 66.35 -15.40
C PRO A 3 28.79 65.16 -14.43
N LEU A 4 27.75 65.10 -13.59
CA LEU A 4 27.34 63.88 -12.89
C LEU A 4 25.86 63.62 -13.15
N VAL A 5 25.60 62.46 -13.74
CA VAL A 5 24.28 61.91 -14.02
C VAL A 5 23.60 61.54 -12.70
N ILE A 6 22.46 62.17 -12.41
CA ILE A 6 21.56 61.76 -11.32
C ILE A 6 20.34 61.10 -11.97
N SER A 7 20.21 59.78 -11.81
CA SER A 7 18.97 59.08 -12.18
C SER A 7 17.91 59.37 -11.12
N SER A 8 16.82 59.99 -11.55
CA SER A 8 15.61 60.28 -10.78
C SER A 8 14.89 59.01 -10.36
N SER A 9 15.21 58.50 -9.16
CA SER A 9 14.29 57.68 -8.38
C SER A 9 13.50 58.62 -7.49
N PHE A 10 12.22 58.85 -7.80
CA PHE A 10 11.12 59.29 -6.91
C PHE A 10 10.09 60.09 -7.73
N LEU A 11 9.28 59.39 -8.53
CA LEU A 11 7.91 59.77 -8.90
C LEU A 11 7.41 58.67 -9.84
N TRP A 12 6.74 57.67 -9.28
CA TRP A 12 5.67 56.86 -9.90
C TRP A 12 5.33 55.71 -8.94
N PHE A 13 4.53 56.02 -7.92
CA PHE A 13 3.70 55.03 -7.24
C PHE A 13 2.25 55.53 -7.30
N LEU A 14 1.76 55.72 -8.53
CA LEU A 14 0.33 55.61 -8.80
C LEU A 14 0.07 54.15 -9.13
N CYS A 15 -0.78 53.52 -8.32
CA CYS A 15 -1.32 52.20 -8.57
C CYS A 15 -1.93 52.12 -9.97
N PHE A 16 -1.19 51.58 -10.94
CA PHE A 16 -1.80 50.92 -12.08
C PHE A 16 -2.26 49.53 -11.63
N VAL A 17 -3.45 49.48 -11.04
CA VAL A 17 -4.28 48.28 -11.17
C VAL A 17 -4.76 48.30 -12.62
N LEU A 18 -3.91 47.83 -13.53
CA LEU A 18 -4.41 47.26 -14.77
C LEU A 18 -5.13 45.99 -14.37
N SER A 19 -6.42 46.12 -14.09
CA SER A 19 -7.37 45.05 -14.31
C SER A 19 -7.17 44.63 -15.76
N ALA A 20 -6.33 43.61 -15.97
CA ALA A 20 -6.33 42.88 -17.21
C ALA A 20 -7.72 42.23 -17.29
N HIS A 21 -8.64 42.94 -17.95
CA HIS A 21 -9.79 42.30 -18.54
C HIS A 21 -9.24 41.16 -19.37
N VAL A 22 -9.51 39.93 -18.92
CA VAL A 22 -9.64 38.84 -19.87
C VAL A 22 -10.57 39.39 -20.94
N GLU A 23 -10.13 39.44 -22.19
CA GLU A 23 -11.05 39.48 -23.33
C GLU A 23 -11.89 38.20 -23.24
N ALA A 24 -12.88 38.25 -22.35
CA ALA A 24 -13.96 37.32 -22.29
C ALA A 24 -14.71 37.64 -23.57
N ASN A 25 -14.64 36.72 -24.52
CA ASN A 25 -15.66 36.67 -25.54
C ASN A 25 -16.99 36.56 -24.77
N ASN A 26 -17.69 37.69 -24.62
CA ASN A 26 -18.83 37.83 -23.70
C ASN A 26 -20.05 37.06 -24.22
N GLY A 27 -19.95 36.48 -25.43
CA GLY A 27 -20.93 35.60 -26.03
C GLY A 27 -20.83 34.18 -25.49
N TRP A 28 -22.00 33.59 -25.28
CA TRP A 28 -22.12 32.14 -25.11
C TRP A 28 -21.89 31.45 -26.46
N LEU A 29 -21.13 30.35 -26.44
CA LEU A 29 -20.81 29.55 -27.63
C LEU A 29 -21.59 28.24 -27.60
N ASN A 30 -22.00 27.76 -28.78
CA ASN A 30 -22.70 26.50 -28.94
C ASN A 30 -21.75 25.31 -28.76
N ALA A 31 -22.22 24.28 -28.06
CA ALA A 31 -21.56 23.00 -27.87
C ALA A 31 -22.61 21.91 -27.55
N HIS A 32 -22.13 20.69 -27.36
CA HIS A 32 -22.93 19.59 -26.81
C HIS A 32 -22.32 19.11 -25.50
N ALA A 33 -23.14 18.54 -24.62
CA ALA A 33 -22.64 17.86 -23.43
C ALA A 33 -23.18 16.43 -23.36
N THR A 34 -22.29 15.51 -23.01
CA THR A 34 -22.62 14.15 -22.56
C THR A 34 -22.23 14.01 -21.09
N PHE A 35 -22.47 12.83 -20.52
CA PHE A 35 -21.86 12.44 -19.27
C PHE A 35 -21.37 11.00 -19.31
N TYR A 36 -20.19 10.75 -18.75
CA TYR A 36 -19.70 9.40 -18.54
C TYR A 36 -20.41 8.73 -17.36
N GLY A 37 -20.74 7.44 -17.53
CA GLY A 37 -21.75 6.71 -16.77
C GLY A 37 -21.57 6.63 -15.25
N ALA A 38 -22.65 6.22 -14.57
CA ALA A 38 -22.80 6.06 -13.12
C ALA A 38 -21.76 5.13 -12.42
N ASN A 39 -20.82 4.52 -13.18
CA ASN A 39 -19.81 3.58 -12.71
C ASN A 39 -18.35 4.02 -12.94
N GLN A 40 -18.09 5.24 -13.43
CA GLN A 40 -16.73 5.78 -13.47
C GLN A 40 -16.52 6.76 -12.32
N ASN A 41 -15.71 6.34 -11.34
CA ASN A 41 -15.21 7.25 -10.32
C ASN A 41 -14.33 8.29 -11.05
N PRO A 42 -14.49 9.62 -10.84
CA PRO A 42 -13.63 10.67 -11.43
C PRO A 42 -12.13 10.57 -11.05
N THR A 43 -11.78 9.50 -10.34
CA THR A 43 -10.49 9.12 -9.77
C THR A 43 -9.84 7.95 -10.53
N THR A 44 -10.36 7.52 -11.69
CA THR A 44 -9.69 6.52 -12.53
C THR A 44 -8.50 7.17 -13.24
N LEU A 45 -7.35 7.09 -12.57
CA LEU A 45 -5.97 7.06 -13.10
C LEU A 45 -5.70 7.87 -14.39
N GLY A 46 -5.22 9.11 -14.22
CA GLY A 46 -4.23 9.72 -15.14
C GLY A 46 -4.69 10.02 -16.56
N GLY A 47 -5.90 10.58 -16.75
CA GLY A 47 -6.38 11.06 -18.06
C GLY A 47 -5.45 12.06 -18.75
N ALA A 48 -5.80 12.56 -19.94
CA ALA A 48 -4.89 13.36 -20.81
C ALA A 48 -4.32 14.64 -20.17
N CYS A 49 -4.97 15.19 -19.13
CA CYS A 49 -4.40 16.30 -18.36
C CYS A 49 -3.34 15.88 -17.32
N GLY A 50 -3.20 14.57 -17.08
CA GLY A 50 -2.22 13.98 -16.20
C GLY A 50 -2.52 14.10 -14.70
N TYR A 51 -3.74 14.51 -14.35
CA TYR A 51 -4.21 14.55 -12.96
C TYR A 51 -4.54 13.13 -12.49
N ASP A 52 -3.80 12.60 -11.52
CA ASP A 52 -3.99 11.22 -11.03
C ASP A 52 -5.40 10.99 -10.47
N ASP A 53 -5.88 11.97 -9.68
CA ASP A 53 -7.19 11.99 -9.06
C ASP A 53 -7.66 13.45 -8.95
N THR A 54 -8.81 13.75 -9.57
CA THR A 54 -9.35 15.12 -9.69
C THR A 54 -9.79 15.73 -8.35
N PHE A 55 -10.22 14.92 -7.38
CA PHE A 55 -10.50 15.36 -6.02
C PHE A 55 -9.20 15.68 -5.27
N HIS A 56 -8.22 14.79 -5.39
CA HIS A 56 -6.88 15.02 -4.82
C HIS A 56 -6.13 16.18 -5.51
N ALA A 57 -6.45 16.51 -6.75
CA ALA A 57 -5.94 17.67 -7.47
C ALA A 57 -6.67 18.99 -7.12
N GLY A 58 -7.73 18.93 -6.29
CA GLY A 58 -8.46 20.11 -5.78
C GLY A 58 -9.60 20.60 -6.69
N PHE A 59 -10.02 19.80 -7.67
CA PHE A 59 -11.02 20.20 -8.66
C PHE A 59 -12.47 19.82 -8.29
N GLY A 60 -12.65 18.86 -7.38
CA GLY A 60 -13.97 18.45 -6.86
C GLY A 60 -14.78 17.62 -7.85
N VAL A 61 -16.10 17.55 -7.65
CA VAL A 61 -17.02 16.76 -8.48
C VAL A 61 -17.36 17.39 -9.83
N ASN A 62 -17.18 18.70 -10.00
CA ASN A 62 -17.63 19.40 -11.21
C ASN A 62 -16.52 19.45 -12.26
N THR A 63 -16.31 18.33 -12.94
CA THR A 63 -15.26 18.15 -13.95
C THR A 63 -15.83 17.72 -15.29
N ALA A 64 -15.04 17.93 -16.36
CA ALA A 64 -15.36 17.49 -17.71
C ALA A 64 -14.10 17.06 -18.48
N ALA A 65 -14.27 16.06 -19.35
CA ALA A 65 -13.41 15.82 -20.49
C ALA A 65 -13.87 16.72 -21.64
N VAL A 66 -12.93 17.34 -22.36
CA VAL A 66 -13.27 18.29 -23.43
C VAL A 66 -12.82 17.76 -24.80
N SER A 67 -13.54 18.08 -25.87
CA SER A 67 -13.20 17.64 -27.23
C SER A 67 -11.89 18.22 -27.75
N THR A 68 -11.44 17.69 -28.89
CA THR A 68 -10.21 18.11 -29.60
C THR A 68 -10.14 19.62 -29.82
N MET A 69 -11.25 20.24 -30.25
CA MET A 69 -11.33 21.69 -30.47
C MET A 69 -11.10 22.52 -29.21
N LEU A 70 -11.43 21.97 -28.04
CA LEU A 70 -11.28 22.63 -26.76
C LEU A 70 -9.94 22.30 -26.08
N PHE A 71 -9.40 21.09 -26.27
CA PHE A 71 -8.28 20.57 -25.49
C PHE A 71 -6.94 21.28 -25.74
N ARG A 72 -6.68 21.77 -26.96
CA ARG A 72 -5.48 22.55 -27.35
C ARG A 72 -4.18 21.99 -26.76
N ASP A 73 -3.87 20.72 -27.04
CA ASP A 73 -2.67 20.01 -26.56
C ASP A 73 -2.42 20.10 -25.04
N GLY A 74 -3.51 20.18 -24.26
CA GLY A 74 -3.46 20.23 -22.80
C GLY A 74 -3.25 21.62 -22.21
N GLU A 75 -3.24 22.68 -23.03
CA GLU A 75 -3.16 24.07 -22.54
C GLU A 75 -4.37 24.44 -21.66
N VAL A 76 -5.53 23.83 -21.92
CA VAL A 76 -6.77 24.06 -21.15
C VAL A 76 -6.88 23.23 -19.88
N CYS A 77 -5.93 22.35 -19.58
CA CYS A 77 -5.96 21.55 -18.37
C CYS A 77 -5.98 22.43 -17.12
N GLY A 78 -7.07 22.33 -16.36
CA GLY A 78 -7.33 23.16 -15.18
C GLY A 78 -8.19 24.41 -15.44
N ALA A 79 -8.50 24.74 -16.69
CA ALA A 79 -9.37 25.86 -17.06
C ALA A 79 -10.83 25.61 -16.66
N CYS A 80 -11.57 26.70 -16.40
CA CYS A 80 -12.96 26.65 -15.97
C CYS A 80 -13.90 27.19 -17.04
N TYR A 81 -15.01 26.49 -17.21
CA TYR A 81 -16.08 26.84 -18.14
C TYR A 81 -17.39 26.89 -17.39
N GLN A 82 -18.18 27.93 -17.66
CA GLN A 82 -19.57 27.93 -17.28
C GLN A 82 -20.37 27.31 -18.42
N VAL A 83 -21.15 26.28 -18.12
CA VAL A 83 -21.94 25.51 -19.08
C VAL A 83 -23.40 25.58 -18.65
N MET A 84 -24.31 25.85 -19.58
CA MET A 84 -25.76 25.76 -19.38
C MET A 84 -26.39 24.95 -20.51
N CYS A 85 -27.46 24.22 -20.20
CA CYS A 85 -28.22 23.53 -21.23
C CYS A 85 -29.09 24.52 -21.99
N ASP A 86 -29.13 24.43 -23.32
CA ASP A 86 -29.93 25.32 -24.15
C ASP A 86 -31.41 24.89 -24.14
N PHE A 87 -32.16 25.44 -23.18
CA PHE A 87 -33.59 25.15 -23.02
C PHE A 87 -34.43 25.52 -24.25
N ARG A 88 -33.98 26.48 -25.07
CA ARG A 88 -34.69 26.84 -26.30
C ARG A 88 -34.51 25.78 -27.38
N ALA A 89 -33.34 25.14 -27.41
CA ALA A 89 -33.05 24.03 -28.32
C ALA A 89 -33.66 22.71 -27.83
N ASP A 90 -33.68 22.45 -26.52
CA ASP A 90 -34.20 21.20 -25.96
C ASP A 90 -34.88 21.41 -24.58
N SER A 91 -36.17 21.76 -24.62
CA SER A 91 -36.97 21.98 -23.41
C SER A 91 -37.35 20.68 -22.66
N LYS A 92 -37.19 19.52 -23.31
CA LYS A 92 -37.50 18.21 -22.74
C LYS A 92 -36.42 17.78 -21.74
N TRP A 93 -35.15 18.01 -22.06
CA TRP A 93 -34.05 17.56 -21.21
C TRP A 93 -33.35 18.68 -20.45
N CYS A 94 -33.33 19.91 -20.95
CA CYS A 94 -32.68 21.01 -20.26
C CYS A 94 -33.45 21.53 -19.04
N LEU A 95 -32.72 21.93 -18.02
CA LEU A 95 -33.25 22.66 -16.87
C LEU A 95 -33.18 24.17 -17.13
N ILE A 96 -34.31 24.87 -16.92
CA ILE A 96 -34.41 26.31 -17.18
C ILE A 96 -33.45 27.11 -16.28
N SER A 97 -32.69 28.01 -16.88
CA SER A 97 -31.80 28.97 -16.20
C SER A 97 -30.79 28.36 -15.22
N ARG A 98 -30.43 27.07 -15.38
CA ARG A 98 -29.39 26.42 -14.59
C ARG A 98 -28.06 26.41 -15.34
N SER A 99 -26.98 26.74 -14.63
CA SER A 99 -25.62 26.61 -15.14
C SER A 99 -24.71 25.98 -14.11
N VAL A 100 -23.65 25.33 -14.58
CA VAL A 100 -22.60 24.74 -13.75
C VAL A 100 -21.24 25.23 -14.21
N THR A 101 -20.34 25.50 -13.27
CA THR A 101 -18.93 25.72 -13.58
C THR A 101 -18.20 24.39 -13.50
N VAL A 102 -17.67 23.93 -14.63
CA VAL A 102 -16.85 22.72 -14.74
C VAL A 102 -15.38 23.04 -14.95
N THR A 103 -14.52 22.15 -14.48
CA THR A 103 -13.08 22.19 -14.75
C THR A 103 -12.73 21.21 -15.85
N ALA A 104 -11.99 21.65 -16.88
CA ALA A 104 -11.40 20.74 -17.86
C ALA A 104 -10.28 19.93 -17.19
N THR A 105 -10.51 18.64 -16.99
CA THR A 105 -9.57 17.74 -16.31
C THR A 105 -9.18 16.53 -17.16
N ASN A 106 -9.76 16.37 -18.34
CA ASN A 106 -9.46 15.26 -19.22
C ASN A 106 -9.73 15.65 -20.69
N PHE A 107 -9.40 14.75 -21.60
CA PHE A 107 -9.64 14.85 -23.03
C PHE A 107 -10.69 13.82 -23.44
N CYS A 108 -11.67 14.23 -24.23
CA CYS A 108 -12.56 13.31 -24.92
C CYS A 108 -11.95 13.01 -26.30
N PRO A 109 -11.41 11.80 -26.53
CA PRO A 109 -10.75 11.47 -27.78
C PRO A 109 -11.74 11.39 -28.95
N PRO A 110 -11.34 11.81 -30.15
CA PRO A 110 -12.13 11.61 -31.36
C PRO A 110 -12.26 10.11 -31.65
N ASN A 111 -13.40 9.70 -32.20
CA ASN A 111 -13.62 8.33 -32.68
C ASN A 111 -13.50 8.21 -34.20
N ASN A 112 -13.32 9.32 -34.94
CA ASN A 112 -13.19 9.36 -36.40
C ASN A 112 -14.38 8.75 -37.17
N HIS A 113 -15.54 8.68 -36.52
CA HIS A 113 -16.79 8.19 -37.10
C HIS A 113 -17.91 9.25 -37.06
N GLY A 114 -17.55 10.53 -36.83
CA GLY A 114 -18.49 11.65 -36.76
C GLY A 114 -19.09 11.86 -35.37
N GLY A 115 -18.40 11.42 -34.30
CA GLY A 115 -18.83 11.60 -32.92
C GLY A 115 -18.66 13.04 -32.43
N TRP A 116 -19.33 13.41 -31.33
CA TRP A 116 -19.28 14.77 -30.79
C TRP A 116 -17.89 15.23 -30.31
N CYS A 117 -16.98 14.30 -30.05
CA CYS A 117 -15.60 14.62 -29.68
C CYS A 117 -14.67 14.84 -30.90
N ASP A 118 -15.17 14.55 -32.12
CA ASP A 118 -14.46 14.80 -33.38
C ASP A 118 -14.49 16.30 -33.73
N PRO A 119 -13.41 16.85 -34.32
CA PRO A 119 -13.47 18.16 -34.96
C PRO A 119 -14.54 18.20 -36.08
N PRO A 120 -15.25 19.32 -36.29
CA PRO A 120 -15.06 20.64 -35.69
C PRO A 120 -15.90 20.89 -34.42
N TYR A 121 -16.44 19.84 -33.78
CA TYR A 121 -17.42 20.01 -32.71
C TYR A 121 -16.81 20.42 -31.36
N HIS A 122 -17.49 21.34 -30.68
CA HIS A 122 -17.24 21.66 -29.28
C HIS A 122 -18.08 20.75 -28.39
N HIS A 123 -17.41 19.98 -27.51
CA HIS A 123 -18.11 19.02 -26.68
C HIS A 123 -17.53 18.91 -25.26
N PHE A 124 -18.43 18.72 -24.29
CA PHE A 124 -18.12 18.48 -22.88
C PHE A 124 -18.67 17.13 -22.46
N ASP A 125 -17.79 16.16 -22.23
CA ASP A 125 -18.17 14.92 -21.56
C ASP A 125 -18.02 15.11 -20.04
N MET A 126 -19.14 15.39 -19.40
CA MET A 126 -19.19 15.90 -18.04
C MET A 126 -19.30 14.77 -17.01
N SER A 127 -18.75 15.02 -15.83
CA SER A 127 -19.10 14.22 -14.64
C SER A 127 -20.62 14.23 -14.40
N MET A 128 -21.19 13.07 -14.05
CA MET A 128 -22.64 12.96 -13.78
C MET A 128 -23.15 14.02 -12.76
N PRO A 129 -22.46 14.31 -11.63
CA PRO A 129 -22.89 15.37 -10.71
C PRO A 129 -22.90 16.78 -11.31
N ALA A 130 -22.11 17.06 -12.34
CA ALA A 130 -22.14 18.33 -13.04
C ALA A 130 -23.24 18.36 -14.10
N PHE A 131 -23.43 17.25 -14.82
CA PHE A 131 -24.43 17.13 -15.88
C PHE A 131 -25.87 17.27 -15.37
N ILE A 132 -26.21 16.58 -14.27
CA ILE A 132 -27.56 16.63 -13.68
C ILE A 132 -27.92 18.00 -13.08
N ARG A 133 -26.97 18.93 -12.98
CA ARG A 133 -27.26 20.32 -12.58
C ARG A 133 -27.88 21.13 -13.70
N ILE A 134 -27.70 20.73 -14.96
CA ILE A 134 -28.18 21.45 -16.14
C ILE A 134 -29.19 20.66 -16.96
N ALA A 135 -29.29 19.34 -16.78
CA ALA A 135 -30.22 18.48 -17.50
C ALA A 135 -30.98 17.52 -16.57
N ARG A 136 -32.20 17.11 -16.96
CA ARG A 136 -33.05 16.16 -16.23
C ARG A 136 -32.47 14.74 -16.29
N GLN A 137 -32.67 13.98 -15.22
CA GLN A 137 -32.26 12.57 -15.13
C GLN A 137 -33.24 11.70 -15.92
N GLY A 138 -32.74 10.93 -16.89
CA GLY A 138 -33.55 10.07 -17.77
C GLY A 138 -33.17 10.07 -19.26
N ASN A 139 -32.17 10.85 -19.69
CA ASN A 139 -31.69 10.89 -21.07
C ASN A 139 -30.50 9.93 -21.31
N GLU A 140 -30.52 9.22 -22.43
CA GLU A 140 -29.46 8.32 -22.93
C GLU A 140 -28.36 9.07 -23.72
N GLY A 141 -27.94 10.25 -23.24
CA GLY A 141 -26.52 10.58 -23.36
C GLY A 141 -26.08 11.93 -23.93
N ILE A 142 -26.89 12.77 -24.61
CA ILE A 142 -26.39 14.05 -25.18
C ILE A 142 -27.43 15.19 -25.06
N VAL A 143 -27.02 16.40 -24.67
CA VAL A 143 -27.85 17.64 -24.68
C VAL A 143 -27.13 18.82 -25.34
N PRO A 144 -27.85 19.75 -26.01
CA PRO A 144 -27.26 20.98 -26.51
C PRO A 144 -26.92 21.92 -25.35
N VAL A 145 -25.72 22.50 -25.37
CA VAL A 145 -25.26 23.40 -24.32
C VAL A 145 -24.67 24.68 -24.88
N LEU A 146 -24.83 25.73 -24.11
CA LEU A 146 -24.12 26.99 -24.27
C LEU A 146 -22.98 27.02 -23.25
N TYR A 147 -21.78 27.42 -23.68
CA TYR A 147 -20.63 27.54 -22.78
C TYR A 147 -19.86 28.86 -22.97
N ARG A 148 -19.16 29.26 -21.92
CA ARG A 148 -18.18 30.35 -21.96
C ARG A 148 -17.05 30.12 -20.97
N ARG A 149 -15.89 30.70 -21.23
CA ARG A 149 -14.73 30.61 -20.34
C ARG A 149 -14.89 31.54 -19.14
N VAL A 150 -14.57 31.07 -17.94
CA VAL A 150 -14.67 31.85 -16.70
C VAL A 150 -13.44 31.68 -15.82
N ALA A 151 -13.21 32.63 -14.92
CA ALA A 151 -12.14 32.52 -13.93
C ALA A 151 -12.43 31.38 -12.92
N CYS A 152 -11.43 30.53 -12.67
CA CYS A 152 -11.42 29.47 -11.68
C CYS A 152 -11.29 30.02 -10.26
N LYS A 153 -12.32 29.81 -9.44
CA LYS A 153 -12.27 30.07 -7.99
C LYS A 153 -11.77 28.80 -7.27
N ARG A 154 -10.55 28.83 -6.72
CA ARG A 154 -9.91 27.70 -6.04
C ARG A 154 -9.58 27.99 -4.59
N ARG A 155 -9.72 26.98 -3.72
CA ARG A 155 -9.31 27.01 -2.30
C ARG A 155 -8.11 26.10 -2.09
N GLY A 156 -7.24 26.43 -1.14
CA GLY A 156 -6.10 25.58 -0.78
C GLY A 156 -4.85 25.74 -1.66
N GLY A 157 -4.79 26.78 -2.50
CA GLY A 157 -3.55 27.16 -3.19
C GLY A 157 -3.16 26.31 -4.39
N VAL A 158 -2.17 26.79 -5.16
CA VAL A 158 -1.54 25.97 -6.21
C VAL A 158 -0.81 24.79 -5.56
N ARG A 159 -0.96 23.60 -6.15
CA ARG A 159 -0.35 22.35 -5.70
C ARG A 159 0.71 21.90 -6.68
N PHE A 160 1.89 21.59 -6.16
CA PHE A 160 3.01 21.03 -6.92
C PHE A 160 3.23 19.59 -6.48
N THR A 161 3.28 18.67 -7.44
CA THR A 161 3.50 17.24 -7.19
C THR A 161 4.72 16.77 -7.97
N LEU A 162 5.78 16.39 -7.28
CA LEU A 162 7.02 15.93 -7.90
C LEU A 162 6.97 14.43 -8.19
N LYS A 163 7.29 14.06 -9.43
CA LYS A 163 7.42 12.70 -9.97
C LYS A 163 8.79 12.59 -10.70
N GLY A 164 9.36 11.39 -10.89
CA GLY A 164 10.55 11.19 -11.73
C GLY A 164 11.75 10.47 -11.10
N GLN A 165 12.97 10.74 -11.59
CA GLN A 165 14.24 10.13 -11.17
C GLN A 165 15.36 11.20 -11.05
N SER A 166 16.60 10.82 -10.69
CA SER A 166 17.64 11.76 -10.19
C SER A 166 17.97 12.96 -11.07
N ASN A 167 17.83 12.86 -12.39
CA ASN A 167 18.11 13.95 -13.35
C ASN A 167 16.86 14.32 -14.17
N PHE A 168 15.70 13.82 -13.78
CA PHE A 168 14.43 14.00 -14.47
C PHE A 168 13.37 14.41 -13.45
N ASN A 169 13.16 15.72 -13.34
CA ASN A 169 12.17 16.28 -12.42
C ASN A 169 10.88 16.52 -13.20
N MET A 170 9.90 15.66 -13.00
CA MET A 170 8.55 15.89 -13.47
C MET A 170 7.73 16.54 -12.35
N VAL A 171 7.03 17.62 -12.67
CA VAL A 171 6.21 18.37 -11.71
C VAL A 171 4.83 18.54 -12.29
N MET A 172 3.84 17.92 -11.65
CA MET A 172 2.44 18.15 -11.94
C MET A 172 1.95 19.37 -11.18
N ILE A 173 1.37 20.33 -11.90
CA ILE A 173 0.83 21.57 -11.32
C ILE A 173 -0.70 21.49 -11.34
N SER A 174 -1.32 21.61 -10.17
CA SER A 174 -2.79 21.50 -10.03
C SER A 174 -3.36 22.57 -9.10
N ASN A 175 -4.69 22.64 -9.03
CA ASN A 175 -5.44 23.61 -8.23
C ASN A 175 -5.11 25.08 -8.51
N VAL A 176 -4.85 25.41 -9.78
CA VAL A 176 -4.53 26.78 -10.23
C VAL A 176 -5.82 27.61 -10.33
N GLY A 177 -5.82 28.78 -9.68
CA GLY A 177 -6.90 29.77 -9.77
C GLY A 177 -6.73 30.73 -10.96
N GLY A 178 -7.58 31.74 -11.08
CA GLY A 178 -7.50 32.69 -12.21
C GLY A 178 -7.98 32.04 -13.49
N SER A 179 -7.25 32.16 -14.61
CA SER A 179 -7.63 31.47 -15.86
C SER A 179 -7.51 29.93 -15.81
N GLY A 180 -6.86 29.36 -14.79
CA GLY A 180 -6.75 27.92 -14.54
C GLY A 180 -5.78 27.16 -15.46
N GLY A 181 -5.64 27.60 -16.71
CA GLY A 181 -4.66 27.07 -17.66
C GLY A 181 -3.27 27.68 -17.44
N VAL A 182 -2.24 26.84 -17.40
CA VAL A 182 -0.84 27.24 -17.24
C VAL A 182 -0.19 27.30 -18.62
N LYS A 183 0.39 28.44 -18.99
CA LYS A 183 1.08 28.67 -20.27
C LYS A 183 2.56 28.31 -20.23
N ALA A 184 3.27 28.68 -19.16
CA ALA A 184 4.71 28.45 -19.02
C ALA A 184 5.12 28.27 -17.55
N VAL A 185 6.20 27.53 -17.30
CA VAL A 185 6.69 27.19 -15.95
C VAL A 185 8.21 27.30 -15.88
N TRP A 186 8.71 27.77 -14.73
CA TRP A 186 10.13 27.76 -14.37
C TRP A 186 10.33 27.17 -12.99
N ILE A 187 11.50 26.56 -12.78
CA ILE A 187 11.96 25.98 -11.52
C ILE A 187 13.28 26.61 -11.10
N ARG A 188 13.48 26.78 -9.79
CA ARG A 188 14.73 27.28 -9.22
C ARG A 188 15.11 26.52 -7.96
N GLY A 189 16.33 26.01 -7.90
CA GLY A 189 16.89 25.36 -6.71
C GLY A 189 17.56 26.37 -5.78
N SER A 190 17.69 26.05 -4.49
CA SER A 190 18.33 26.96 -3.53
C SER A 190 19.84 27.13 -3.71
N ARG A 191 20.51 26.25 -4.49
CA ARG A 191 21.95 26.37 -4.80
C ARG A 191 22.22 27.14 -6.10
N SER A 192 21.22 27.28 -6.97
CA SER A 192 21.33 28.06 -8.20
C SER A 192 20.43 29.31 -8.13
N GLY A 193 21.01 30.50 -8.30
CA GLY A 193 20.25 31.76 -8.24
C GLY A 193 19.28 31.96 -9.42
N ALA A 194 19.48 31.24 -10.53
CA ALA A 194 18.78 31.43 -11.80
C ALA A 194 17.51 30.58 -11.95
N TRP A 195 16.50 31.14 -12.62
CA TRP A 195 15.28 30.44 -13.01
C TRP A 195 15.51 29.59 -14.27
N LEU A 196 15.22 28.30 -14.20
CA LEU A 196 15.30 27.37 -15.33
C LEU A 196 13.91 27.15 -15.92
N ALA A 197 13.75 27.33 -17.23
CA ALA A 197 12.50 27.03 -17.91
C ALA A 197 12.22 25.53 -17.86
N MET A 198 10.95 25.17 -17.65
CA MET A 198 10.47 23.79 -17.71
C MET A 198 9.73 23.56 -19.03
N HIS A 199 9.82 22.34 -19.56
CA HIS A 199 9.12 21.93 -20.77
C HIS A 199 7.81 21.24 -20.39
N ARG A 200 6.71 21.52 -21.09
CA ARG A 200 5.48 20.74 -20.89
C ARG A 200 5.70 19.35 -21.45
N ASN A 201 5.47 18.31 -20.64
CA ASN A 201 5.56 16.93 -21.10
C ASN A 201 4.21 16.49 -21.67
N TRP A 202 3.16 16.45 -20.84
CA TRP A 202 1.77 16.33 -21.29
C TRP A 202 0.83 16.99 -20.27
N GLY A 203 -0.25 17.61 -20.76
CA GLY A 203 -1.27 18.21 -19.92
C GLY A 203 -0.70 19.19 -18.87
N ALA A 204 -0.88 18.84 -17.59
CA ALA A 204 -0.39 19.60 -16.44
C ALA A 204 0.98 19.16 -15.89
N ASN A 205 1.64 18.19 -16.53
CA ASN A 205 2.97 17.69 -16.16
C ASN A 205 4.07 18.45 -16.89
N TRP A 206 5.01 18.99 -16.12
CA TRP A 206 6.14 19.78 -16.59
C TRP A 206 7.45 19.09 -16.24
N GLN A 207 8.46 19.17 -17.10
CA GLN A 207 9.74 18.50 -16.90
C GLN A 207 10.93 19.46 -16.90
N SER A 208 11.95 19.12 -16.12
CA SER A 208 13.28 19.75 -16.16
C SER A 208 14.37 18.71 -15.97
N SER A 209 15.44 18.82 -16.75
CA SER A 209 16.60 17.91 -16.75
C SER A 209 17.73 18.34 -15.79
N ALA A 210 17.52 19.37 -14.97
CA ALA A 210 18.55 19.89 -14.06
C ALA A 210 18.67 19.05 -12.77
N ASP A 211 19.87 18.87 -12.22
CA ASP A 211 20.06 18.22 -10.91
C ASP A 211 19.68 19.19 -9.78
N LEU A 212 18.49 18.97 -9.21
CA LEU A 212 17.92 19.80 -8.16
C LEU A 212 17.83 19.06 -6.81
N ARG A 213 18.50 17.91 -6.68
CA ARG A 213 18.46 17.07 -5.47
C ARG A 213 19.04 17.80 -4.27
N ASN A 214 18.47 17.56 -3.09
CA ASN A 214 18.90 18.15 -1.82
C ASN A 214 18.83 19.69 -1.79
N GLN A 215 18.02 20.32 -2.64
CA GLN A 215 17.80 21.76 -2.70
C GLN A 215 16.35 22.10 -2.38
N ARG A 216 16.11 23.28 -1.82
CA ARG A 216 14.74 23.82 -1.77
C ARG A 216 14.34 24.27 -3.17
N LEU A 217 13.11 23.97 -3.60
CA LEU A 217 12.64 24.32 -4.95
C LEU A 217 11.61 25.43 -4.90
N SER A 218 11.77 26.39 -5.80
CA SER A 218 10.83 27.48 -6.08
C SER A 218 10.27 27.31 -7.49
N PHE A 219 9.04 27.75 -7.70
CA PHE A 219 8.36 27.69 -8.99
C PHE A 219 7.87 29.06 -9.41
N LYS A 220 7.95 29.35 -10.70
CA LYS A 220 7.31 30.51 -11.32
C LYS A 220 6.40 29.97 -12.42
N ILE A 221 5.14 30.37 -12.43
CA ILE A 221 4.15 29.92 -13.41
C ILE A 221 3.52 31.12 -14.08
N THR A 222 3.35 31.09 -15.39
CA THR A 222 2.61 32.09 -16.16
C THR A 222 1.35 31.43 -16.67
N LEU A 223 0.21 32.06 -16.40
CA LEU A 223 -1.10 31.60 -16.84
C LEU A 223 -1.39 32.08 -18.27
N VAL A 224 -2.40 31.50 -18.89
CA VAL A 224 -2.78 31.86 -20.27
C VAL A 224 -3.37 33.26 -20.42
N ASP A 225 -3.82 33.87 -19.33
CA ASP A 225 -4.23 35.28 -19.26
C ASP A 225 -3.04 36.25 -19.08
N GLY A 226 -1.79 35.73 -19.06
CA GLY A 226 -0.57 36.52 -18.89
C GLY A 226 -0.16 36.75 -17.43
N MET A 227 -1.00 36.41 -16.44
CA MET A 227 -0.62 36.58 -15.03
C MET A 227 0.51 35.62 -14.64
N THR A 228 1.54 36.14 -13.98
CA THR A 228 2.67 35.35 -13.49
C THR A 228 2.66 35.24 -11.97
N LEU A 229 2.71 34.02 -11.46
CA LEU A 229 2.71 33.69 -10.04
C LEU A 229 4.07 33.10 -9.64
N VAL A 230 4.65 33.57 -8.54
CA VAL A 230 5.96 33.12 -8.03
C VAL A 230 5.78 32.48 -6.66
N PHE A 231 6.28 31.25 -6.51
CA PHE A 231 6.21 30.47 -5.29
C PHE A 231 7.62 30.12 -4.83
N LEU A 232 8.03 30.65 -3.69
CA LEU A 232 9.40 30.51 -3.18
C LEU A 232 9.51 29.35 -2.19
N ASN A 233 10.57 28.55 -2.33
CA ASN A 233 10.94 27.46 -1.41
C ASN A 233 9.79 26.51 -1.07
N VAL A 234 8.91 26.25 -2.04
CA VAL A 234 7.73 25.41 -1.90
C VAL A 234 8.12 24.01 -1.46
N VAL A 235 9.22 23.49 -2.00
CA VAL A 235 9.69 22.12 -1.75
C VAL A 235 10.86 22.18 -0.78
N PRO A 236 10.82 21.46 0.36
CA PRO A 236 11.90 21.45 1.35
C PRO A 236 13.10 20.65 0.83
N SER A 237 14.33 20.99 1.23
CA SER A 237 15.56 20.33 0.76
C SER A 237 15.68 18.84 1.08
N THR A 238 14.84 18.31 1.95
CA THR A 238 14.76 16.89 2.33
C THR A 238 13.90 16.05 1.38
N TRP A 239 13.38 16.64 0.31
CA TRP A 239 12.53 15.95 -0.66
C TRP A 239 13.24 14.76 -1.34
N ARG A 240 12.54 13.62 -1.44
CA ARG A 240 13.02 12.40 -2.13
C ARG A 240 11.95 11.92 -3.10
N VAL A 241 12.34 11.55 -4.32
CA VAL A 241 11.42 11.21 -5.42
C VAL A 241 10.56 9.94 -5.19
N LYS A 242 10.79 9.20 -4.09
CA LYS A 242 9.98 8.03 -3.69
C LYS A 242 8.75 8.35 -2.83
N PHE A 243 8.41 9.62 -2.63
CA PHE A 243 7.19 10.02 -1.92
C PHE A 243 6.50 11.17 -2.64
N ASP A 244 5.19 11.01 -2.85
CA ASP A 244 4.25 12.00 -3.37
C ASP A 244 4.23 13.21 -2.40
N LEU A 245 5.15 14.16 -2.58
CA LEU A 245 5.32 15.33 -1.72
C LEU A 245 4.31 16.40 -2.17
N ARG A 246 3.14 16.41 -1.53
CA ARG A 246 2.05 17.35 -1.82
C ARG A 246 2.19 18.59 -0.94
N LEU A 247 2.50 19.72 -1.55
CA LEU A 247 2.62 21.01 -0.88
C LEU A 247 1.50 21.93 -1.38
N ALA A 248 0.72 22.48 -0.45
CA ALA A 248 -0.43 23.35 -0.71
C ALA A 248 -0.23 24.68 0.04
N MET A 249 -0.18 25.81 -0.67
CA MET A 249 0.03 27.14 -0.06
C MET A 249 -1.18 28.06 -0.22
N SER A 250 -1.74 28.51 0.91
CA SER A 250 -2.90 29.41 0.95
C SER A 250 -2.64 30.74 0.24
N TRP A 251 -3.67 31.27 -0.45
CA TRP A 251 -3.69 32.60 -1.08
C TRP A 251 -3.54 33.78 -0.11
N LYS A 252 -3.46 33.53 1.21
CA LYS A 252 -3.40 34.58 2.25
C LYS A 252 -1.99 35.05 2.62
N GLN A 253 -0.91 34.52 2.06
CA GLN A 253 0.45 35.01 2.33
C GLN A 253 0.91 36.06 1.32
N LEU A 254 0.27 37.24 1.32
CA LEU A 254 0.83 38.43 0.67
C LEU A 254 0.61 39.75 1.43
N PHE A 255 0.03 39.74 2.63
CA PHE A 255 -0.05 40.94 3.48
C PHE A 255 0.08 40.59 4.97
N SER A 256 1.29 40.70 5.50
CA SER A 256 1.54 41.19 6.87
C SER A 256 3.05 41.31 7.10
N ALA A 257 3.62 42.47 6.80
CA ALA A 257 4.90 42.90 7.33
C ALA A 257 4.72 44.32 7.86
N SER A 258 4.54 44.46 9.16
CA SER A 258 5.09 45.55 9.98
C SER A 258 4.44 45.53 11.37
N ARG A 259 5.25 45.16 12.37
CA ARG A 259 5.52 45.94 13.58
C ARG A 259 6.07 45.02 14.67
N ASN A 260 7.39 45.05 14.82
CA ASN A 260 8.06 44.77 16.08
C ASN A 260 8.06 46.04 16.94
N PHE A 261 8.06 45.83 18.27
CA PHE A 261 8.57 46.64 19.40
C PHE A 261 7.62 46.38 20.59
N ALA A 262 8.00 46.14 21.84
CA ALA A 262 9.24 45.85 22.57
C ALA A 262 8.83 45.45 24.01
N ALA A 263 9.82 45.05 24.82
CA ALA A 263 9.89 45.09 26.29
C ALA A 263 9.76 43.77 27.11
N THR A 264 10.94 43.19 27.39
CA THR A 264 11.56 42.80 28.69
C THR A 264 10.78 42.36 29.94
N PHE A 265 11.37 41.31 30.57
CA PHE A 265 11.39 40.87 31.98
C PHE A 265 10.08 40.38 32.63
N VAL A 266 10.02 39.08 32.97
CA VAL A 266 10.30 38.53 34.31
C VAL A 266 10.40 37.00 34.19
N ARG A 267 11.39 36.45 34.90
CA ARG A 267 11.71 35.04 35.02
C ARG A 267 10.86 34.47 36.16
N GLN A 268 9.98 33.51 35.89
CA GLN A 268 9.52 32.60 36.94
C GLN A 268 9.20 31.21 36.40
N CYS A 269 9.80 30.24 37.07
CA CYS A 269 9.72 28.82 36.82
C CYS A 269 8.29 28.33 37.11
N SER A 270 7.64 27.68 36.15
CA SER A 270 6.57 26.73 36.45
C SER A 270 6.48 25.70 35.32
N SER A 271 6.53 24.44 35.72
CA SER A 271 6.41 23.26 34.88
C SER A 271 5.07 23.25 34.14
N THR A 272 5.08 23.41 32.83
CA THR A 272 3.93 23.06 31.99
C THR A 272 4.34 22.05 30.95
N ALA A 273 3.71 20.88 31.05
CA ALA A 273 3.85 19.74 30.16
C ALA A 273 3.90 20.18 28.68
N THR A 274 4.93 19.70 27.99
CA THR A 274 5.01 19.78 26.53
C THR A 274 3.90 18.92 25.92
N THR A 275 2.75 19.52 25.62
CA THR A 275 1.72 18.88 24.79
C THR A 275 2.25 18.77 23.37
N ASN A 276 3.03 17.72 23.14
CA ASN A 276 3.50 17.31 21.83
C ASN A 276 2.26 17.00 20.98
N ARG A 277 1.90 17.86 20.02
CA ARG A 277 0.79 17.65 19.06
C ARG A 277 1.13 16.48 18.13
N ARG A 278 1.06 15.26 18.68
CA ARG A 278 1.18 13.98 17.98
C ARG A 278 -0.03 13.80 17.08
N ASN A 279 0.17 13.46 15.80
CA ASN A 279 -0.94 13.18 14.87
C ASN A 279 -1.75 11.93 15.31
N LEU A 280 -3.01 11.80 14.89
CA LEU A 280 -3.91 10.72 15.33
C LEU A 280 -3.31 9.31 15.11
N TYR A 281 -2.69 9.08 13.95
CA TYR A 281 -2.05 7.79 13.65
C TYR A 281 -0.91 7.48 14.64
N SER A 282 -0.15 8.47 15.09
CA SER A 282 0.91 8.28 16.08
C SER A 282 0.41 8.01 17.51
N ARG A 283 -0.88 8.20 17.79
CA ARG A 283 -1.52 7.73 19.04
C ARG A 283 -2.09 6.32 18.91
N ILE A 284 -2.51 5.92 17.70
CA ILE A 284 -3.02 4.57 17.41
C ILE A 284 -1.91 3.56 17.15
N SER A 285 -0.82 3.98 16.49
CA SER A 285 0.32 3.12 16.13
C SER A 285 1.03 2.47 17.32
N PRO A 286 1.24 3.17 18.47
CA PRO A 286 1.91 2.59 19.64
C PRO A 286 1.08 1.54 20.38
N LEU A 287 -0.22 1.42 20.09
CA LEU A 287 -1.07 0.44 20.77
C LEU A 287 -0.53 -0.98 20.60
N GLY A 288 0.22 -1.27 19.52
CA GLY A 288 1.08 -2.46 19.35
C GLY A 288 0.35 -3.80 19.35
N ASP A 289 -0.30 -4.10 20.46
CA ASP A 289 -1.26 -5.15 20.70
C ASP A 289 -2.53 -5.00 19.84
N PRO A 290 -2.92 -6.03 19.06
CA PRO A 290 -4.18 -6.08 18.33
C PRO A 290 -5.44 -6.17 19.21
N SER A 291 -5.32 -6.56 20.48
CA SER A 291 -6.45 -6.74 21.42
C SER A 291 -6.96 -5.43 22.03
N LEU A 292 -6.13 -4.39 22.05
CA LEU A 292 -6.51 -3.09 22.61
C LEU A 292 -7.45 -2.33 21.68
N SER A 293 -8.52 -1.76 22.24
CA SER A 293 -9.50 -0.96 21.50
C SER A 293 -8.93 0.39 21.07
N VAL A 294 -9.21 0.78 19.82
CA VAL A 294 -8.84 2.11 19.29
C VAL A 294 -9.89 3.18 19.57
N VAL A 295 -11.10 2.78 19.96
CA VAL A 295 -12.25 3.69 20.17
C VAL A 295 -11.96 4.77 21.23
N PRO A 296 -11.40 4.45 22.42
CA PRO A 296 -11.10 5.47 23.44
C PRO A 296 -10.13 6.54 22.93
N VAL A 297 -9.16 6.15 22.08
CA VAL A 297 -8.19 7.07 21.49
C VAL A 297 -8.85 8.01 20.48
N LEU A 298 -9.83 7.52 19.72
CA LEU A 298 -10.60 8.32 18.77
C LEU A 298 -11.52 9.32 19.50
N ASP A 299 -12.21 8.88 20.55
CA ASP A 299 -13.09 9.74 21.35
C ASP A 299 -12.28 10.83 22.07
N GLN A 300 -11.15 10.47 22.70
CA GLN A 300 -10.25 11.44 23.34
C GLN A 300 -9.73 12.48 22.34
N TRP A 301 -9.41 12.07 21.10
CA TRP A 301 -8.95 12.99 20.06
C TRP A 301 -9.97 14.08 19.74
N ILE A 302 -11.26 13.74 19.69
CA ILE A 302 -12.35 14.70 19.50
C ILE A 302 -12.53 15.57 20.74
N GLN A 303 -12.49 15.00 21.94
CA GLN A 303 -12.63 15.76 23.19
C GLN A 303 -11.58 16.85 23.33
N GLU A 304 -10.37 16.62 22.81
CA GLU A 304 -9.29 17.62 22.73
C GLU A 304 -9.54 18.72 21.66
N GLY A 305 -10.68 18.71 20.98
CA GLY A 305 -11.05 19.69 19.95
C GLY A 305 -10.38 19.48 18.60
N ASN A 306 -9.74 18.33 18.37
CA ASN A 306 -9.06 18.06 17.10
C ASN A 306 -10.04 17.59 16.03
N ALA A 307 -9.88 18.11 14.80
CA ALA A 307 -10.71 17.72 13.67
C ALA A 307 -10.39 16.29 13.18
N VAL A 308 -11.42 15.57 12.76
CA VAL A 308 -11.34 14.27 12.09
C VAL A 308 -12.06 14.38 10.74
N ASN A 309 -11.49 13.78 9.70
CA ASN A 309 -12.12 13.72 8.38
C ASN A 309 -12.04 12.29 7.81
N ALA A 310 -12.95 11.97 6.88
CA ALA A 310 -13.05 10.64 6.28
C ALA A 310 -11.73 10.15 5.64
N PRO A 311 -10.98 10.97 4.86
CA PRO A 311 -9.73 10.51 4.25
C PRO A 311 -8.65 10.08 5.26
N LEU A 312 -8.58 10.77 6.42
CA LEU A 312 -7.65 10.39 7.48
C LEU A 312 -8.00 9.01 8.05
N LEU A 313 -9.28 8.78 8.36
CA LEU A 313 -9.74 7.50 8.91
C LEU A 313 -9.62 6.36 7.90
N GLN A 314 -9.96 6.61 6.63
CA GLN A 314 -9.74 5.66 5.53
C GLN A 314 -8.26 5.26 5.40
N ARG A 315 -7.33 6.21 5.55
CA ARG A 315 -5.89 5.93 5.56
C ARG A 315 -5.49 5.07 6.76
N ILE A 316 -6.05 5.33 7.94
CA ILE A 316 -5.81 4.53 9.15
C ILE A 316 -6.32 3.11 8.95
N ILE A 317 -7.56 2.93 8.48
CA ILE A 317 -8.15 1.63 8.15
C ILE A 317 -7.26 0.87 7.15
N LYS A 318 -6.81 1.53 6.07
CA LYS A 318 -5.92 0.92 5.06
C LYS A 318 -4.62 0.41 5.69
N VAL A 319 -3.99 1.20 6.56
CA VAL A 319 -2.73 0.82 7.22
C VAL A 319 -2.93 -0.30 8.25
N LEU A 320 -4.04 -0.28 9.00
CA LEU A 320 -4.38 -1.35 9.94
C LEU A 320 -4.66 -2.66 9.18
N ARG A 321 -5.41 -2.61 8.08
CA ARG A 321 -5.65 -3.77 7.19
C ARG A 321 -4.36 -4.32 6.60
N SER A 322 -3.45 -3.46 6.12
CA SER A 322 -2.15 -3.93 5.57
C SER A 322 -1.27 -4.58 6.63
N ARG A 323 -1.48 -4.27 7.92
CA ARG A 323 -0.81 -4.89 9.06
C ARG A 323 -1.60 -6.04 9.69
N LYS A 324 -2.67 -6.51 9.04
CA LYS A 324 -3.57 -7.57 9.53
C LYS A 324 -4.23 -7.27 10.89
N ARG A 325 -4.35 -6.00 11.30
CA ARG A 325 -5.05 -5.58 12.53
C ARG A 325 -6.53 -5.32 12.21
N PHE A 326 -7.25 -6.38 11.84
CA PHE A 326 -8.62 -6.27 11.31
C PHE A 326 -9.65 -5.83 12.35
N THR A 327 -9.55 -6.28 13.60
CA THR A 327 -10.45 -5.88 14.69
C THR A 327 -10.43 -4.38 14.91
N GLN A 328 -9.24 -3.78 15.00
CA GLN A 328 -9.10 -2.34 15.15
C GLN A 328 -9.53 -1.58 13.90
N ALA A 329 -9.26 -2.12 12.69
CA ALA A 329 -9.76 -1.51 11.46
C ALA A 329 -11.29 -1.48 11.43
N LEU A 330 -11.95 -2.54 11.91
CA LEU A 330 -13.41 -2.61 12.04
C LEU A 330 -13.91 -1.57 13.05
N GLN A 331 -13.29 -1.48 14.23
CA GLN A 331 -13.63 -0.48 15.24
C GLN A 331 -13.55 0.96 14.69
N VAL A 332 -12.52 1.30 13.90
CA VAL A 332 -12.45 2.62 13.25
C VAL A 332 -13.63 2.80 12.27
N SER A 333 -13.95 1.77 11.50
CA SER A 333 -15.06 1.81 10.52
C SER A 333 -16.43 1.96 11.19
N GLU A 334 -16.70 1.23 12.27
CA GLU A 334 -17.95 1.32 13.04
C GLU A 334 -18.06 2.64 13.79
N TRP A 335 -16.93 3.16 14.29
CA TRP A 335 -16.87 4.48 14.90
C TRP A 335 -17.19 5.58 13.87
N MET A 336 -16.75 5.45 12.62
CA MET A 336 -17.13 6.35 11.53
C MET A 336 -18.66 6.36 11.32
N SER A 337 -19.29 5.18 11.36
CA SER A 337 -20.74 5.01 11.16
C SER A 337 -21.58 5.50 12.32
N SER A 338 -21.16 5.26 13.56
CA SER A 338 -21.93 5.63 14.77
C SER A 338 -21.89 7.12 15.08
N LYS A 339 -20.79 7.82 14.82
CA LYS A 339 -20.66 9.24 15.20
C LYS A 339 -21.28 10.20 14.18
N GLY A 340 -21.55 9.76 12.95
CA GLY A 340 -22.15 10.60 11.90
C GLY A 340 -21.31 11.81 11.46
N ILE A 341 -20.03 11.89 11.87
CA ILE A 341 -19.14 13.03 11.63
C ILE A 341 -18.68 13.08 10.16
N CYS A 342 -18.75 11.95 9.45
CA CYS A 342 -18.27 11.79 8.08
C CYS A 342 -19.33 11.13 7.21
N LEU A 343 -19.52 11.63 5.98
CA LEU A 343 -20.31 10.95 4.97
C LEU A 343 -19.62 9.64 4.59
N ILE A 344 -20.35 8.53 4.70
CA ILE A 344 -19.86 7.20 4.38
C ILE A 344 -20.09 6.94 2.90
N SER A 345 -19.02 6.63 2.16
CA SER A 345 -19.16 6.25 0.76
C SER A 345 -19.57 4.77 0.63
N PRO A 346 -20.14 4.38 -0.52
CA PRO A 346 -20.32 2.97 -0.90
C PRO A 346 -19.07 2.09 -0.73
N GLY A 347 -17.88 2.68 -0.95
CA GLY A 347 -16.61 1.99 -0.75
C GLY A 347 -16.28 1.74 0.71
N ASP A 348 -16.64 2.67 1.60
CA ASP A 348 -16.44 2.53 3.05
C ASP A 348 -17.36 1.43 3.60
N GLN A 349 -18.63 1.38 3.17
CA GLN A 349 -19.56 0.29 3.54
C GLN A 349 -19.07 -1.07 3.04
N ALA A 350 -18.52 -1.16 1.84
CA ALA A 350 -17.92 -2.39 1.32
C ALA A 350 -16.69 -2.83 2.13
N VAL A 351 -15.85 -1.89 2.57
CA VAL A 351 -14.73 -2.18 3.48
C VAL A 351 -15.22 -2.62 4.86
N GLN A 352 -16.28 -2.00 5.38
CA GLN A 352 -16.90 -2.42 6.64
C GLN A 352 -17.46 -3.85 6.54
N LEU A 353 -18.20 -4.16 5.47
CA LEU A 353 -18.71 -5.51 5.21
C LEU A 353 -17.56 -6.54 5.13
N ASP A 354 -16.48 -6.24 4.40
CA ASP A 354 -15.28 -7.08 4.32
C ASP A 354 -14.68 -7.32 5.71
N LEU A 355 -14.58 -6.27 6.54
CA LEU A 355 -14.05 -6.32 7.90
C LEU A 355 -14.94 -7.10 8.87
N ILE A 356 -16.27 -6.92 8.81
CA ILE A 356 -17.23 -7.73 9.56
C ILE A 356 -17.02 -9.21 9.23
N GLY A 357 -16.92 -9.55 7.94
CA GLY A 357 -16.63 -10.91 7.50
C GLY A 357 -15.27 -11.46 7.97
N ARG A 358 -14.26 -10.60 8.18
CA ARG A 358 -12.94 -10.98 8.73
C ARG A 358 -13.00 -11.27 10.22
N VAL A 359 -13.75 -10.49 10.97
CA VAL A 359 -13.69 -10.43 12.44
C VAL A 359 -14.81 -11.27 13.08
N HIS A 360 -16.02 -11.17 12.55
CA HIS A 360 -17.23 -11.78 13.11
C HIS A 360 -17.80 -12.92 12.23
N GLY A 361 -17.11 -13.29 11.16
CA GLY A 361 -17.51 -14.36 10.27
C GLY A 361 -18.53 -13.95 9.21
N VAL A 362 -18.77 -14.88 8.29
CA VAL A 362 -19.53 -14.63 7.06
C VAL A 362 -21.03 -14.43 7.29
N GLU A 363 -21.62 -15.13 8.24
CA GLU A 363 -23.05 -15.01 8.57
C GLU A 363 -23.40 -13.62 9.10
N THR A 364 -22.51 -13.02 9.90
CA THR A 364 -22.68 -11.64 10.39
C THR A 364 -22.57 -10.64 9.24
N ALA A 365 -21.69 -10.91 8.28
CA ALA A 365 -21.57 -10.10 7.07
C ALA A 365 -22.83 -10.22 6.18
N GLU A 366 -23.41 -11.42 6.05
CA GLU A 366 -24.69 -11.65 5.36
C GLU A 366 -25.84 -10.88 6.02
N ARG A 367 -25.98 -10.97 7.34
CA ARG A 367 -26.99 -10.21 8.11
C ARG A 367 -26.83 -8.70 7.90
N TYR A 368 -25.60 -8.19 7.97
CA TYR A 368 -25.32 -6.78 7.69
C TYR A 368 -25.72 -6.41 6.25
N PHE A 369 -25.35 -7.23 5.26
CA PHE A 369 -25.71 -6.99 3.86
C PHE A 369 -27.23 -7.01 3.63
N GLN A 370 -27.96 -7.91 4.28
CA GLN A 370 -29.41 -8.02 4.20
C GLN A 370 -30.12 -6.84 4.88
N SER A 371 -29.53 -6.27 5.93
CA SER A 371 -30.07 -5.09 6.62
C SER A 371 -30.03 -3.80 5.79
N LEU A 372 -29.24 -3.77 4.71
CA LEU A 372 -29.15 -2.63 3.80
C LEU A 372 -30.35 -2.61 2.84
N SER A 373 -30.78 -1.40 2.46
CA SER A 373 -31.82 -1.23 1.44
C SER A 373 -31.31 -1.70 0.07
N ASP A 374 -32.21 -2.14 -0.82
CA ASP A 374 -31.79 -2.64 -2.14
C ASP A 374 -31.13 -1.55 -2.99
N GLY A 375 -31.50 -0.27 -2.80
CA GLY A 375 -30.84 0.87 -3.44
C GLY A 375 -29.40 1.10 -2.97
N ASP A 376 -29.05 0.66 -1.76
CA ASP A 376 -27.70 0.78 -1.22
C ASP A 376 -26.77 -0.36 -1.66
N LYS A 377 -27.32 -1.51 -2.07
CA LYS A 377 -26.59 -2.73 -2.48
C LYS A 377 -25.95 -2.58 -3.87
N ASN A 378 -24.98 -1.68 -3.97
CA ASN A 378 -24.22 -1.46 -5.19
C ASN A 378 -23.19 -2.57 -5.48
N TRP A 379 -22.59 -2.52 -6.66
CA TRP A 379 -21.59 -3.49 -7.14
C TRP A 379 -20.41 -3.72 -6.17
N LYS A 380 -19.98 -2.72 -5.39
CA LYS A 380 -18.88 -2.87 -4.43
C LYS A 380 -19.27 -3.73 -3.23
N LEU A 381 -20.51 -3.59 -2.75
CA LEU A 381 -21.02 -4.41 -1.65
C LEU A 381 -21.22 -5.85 -2.09
N HIS A 382 -21.79 -6.07 -3.29
CA HIS A 382 -21.88 -7.41 -3.87
C HIS A 382 -20.50 -8.06 -4.05
N GLY A 383 -19.50 -7.31 -4.51
CA GLY A 383 -18.12 -7.78 -4.63
C GLY A 383 -17.44 -8.06 -3.29
N ALA A 384 -17.71 -7.24 -2.26
CA ALA A 384 -17.21 -7.48 -0.90
C ALA A 384 -17.85 -8.73 -0.28
N LEU A 385 -19.15 -8.96 -0.47
CA LEU A 385 -19.83 -10.18 -0.04
C LEU A 385 -19.26 -11.41 -0.75
N LEU A 386 -19.05 -11.34 -2.07
CA LEU A 386 -18.39 -12.40 -2.84
C LEU A 386 -17.00 -12.71 -2.26
N ASN A 387 -16.20 -11.69 -1.97
CA ASN A 387 -14.88 -11.86 -1.37
C ASN A 387 -14.93 -12.47 0.06
N CYS A 388 -16.04 -12.30 0.78
CA CYS A 388 -16.26 -12.98 2.05
C CYS A 388 -16.55 -14.47 1.86
N TYR A 389 -17.43 -14.84 0.91
CA TYR A 389 -17.71 -16.25 0.59
C TYR A 389 -16.47 -16.99 0.08
N VAL A 390 -15.75 -16.38 -0.86
CA VAL A 390 -14.53 -16.94 -1.46
C VAL A 390 -13.49 -17.26 -0.39
N ARG A 391 -13.25 -16.33 0.54
CA ARG A 391 -12.27 -16.51 1.62
C ARG A 391 -12.58 -17.69 2.55
N GLN A 392 -13.86 -18.01 2.72
CA GLN A 392 -14.30 -19.14 3.55
C GLN A 392 -14.44 -20.44 2.74
N GLY A 393 -14.12 -20.45 1.44
CA GLY A 393 -14.22 -21.64 0.60
C GLY A 393 -15.66 -22.05 0.26
N LEU A 394 -16.66 -21.16 0.42
CA LEU A 394 -18.07 -21.48 0.19
C LEU A 394 -18.40 -21.43 -1.30
N VAL A 395 -18.25 -22.56 -2.01
CA VAL A 395 -18.36 -22.63 -3.48
C VAL A 395 -19.73 -22.20 -3.99
N GLU A 396 -20.80 -22.89 -3.57
CA GLU A 396 -22.15 -22.63 -4.06
C GLU A 396 -22.62 -21.19 -3.81
N LYS A 397 -22.39 -20.66 -2.61
CA LYS A 397 -22.73 -19.26 -2.28
C LYS A 397 -21.94 -18.27 -3.13
N SER A 398 -20.66 -18.56 -3.40
CA SER A 398 -19.82 -17.71 -4.25
C SER A 398 -20.30 -17.69 -5.70
N LEU A 399 -20.67 -18.86 -6.25
CA LEU A 399 -21.17 -18.98 -7.62
C LEU A 399 -22.55 -18.33 -7.77
N SER A 400 -23.46 -18.55 -6.83
CA SER A 400 -24.77 -17.87 -6.81
C SER A 400 -24.60 -16.35 -6.74
N GLN A 401 -23.68 -15.85 -5.91
CA GLN A 401 -23.39 -14.42 -5.81
C GLN A 401 -22.77 -13.87 -7.09
N MET A 402 -21.85 -14.62 -7.72
CA MET A 402 -21.26 -14.24 -9.01
C MET A 402 -22.32 -14.17 -10.11
N GLN A 403 -23.24 -15.13 -10.17
CA GLN A 403 -24.33 -15.11 -11.16
C GLN A 403 -25.23 -13.89 -10.96
N LYS A 404 -25.64 -13.58 -9.73
CA LYS A 404 -26.38 -12.34 -9.43
C LYS A 404 -25.64 -11.10 -9.91
N MET A 405 -24.31 -11.06 -9.74
CA MET A 405 -23.50 -9.94 -10.24
C MET A 405 -23.46 -9.88 -11.77
N LYS A 406 -23.47 -11.02 -12.47
CA LYS A 406 -23.58 -11.09 -13.94
C LYS A 406 -24.94 -10.57 -14.41
N ASP A 407 -26.02 -11.03 -13.79
CA ASP A 407 -27.39 -10.64 -14.16
C ASP A 407 -27.63 -9.13 -14.00
N MET A 408 -26.94 -8.49 -13.05
CA MET A 408 -26.97 -7.04 -12.84
C MET A 408 -25.97 -6.24 -13.72
N GLY A 409 -25.13 -6.91 -14.51
CA GLY A 409 -24.10 -6.26 -15.34
C GLY A 409 -22.94 -5.63 -14.55
N PHE A 410 -22.63 -6.16 -13.36
CA PHE A 410 -21.66 -5.60 -12.41
C PHE A 410 -20.34 -6.38 -12.32
N VAL A 411 -20.06 -7.28 -13.26
CA VAL A 411 -18.85 -8.10 -13.22
C VAL A 411 -17.60 -7.34 -13.69
N SER A 412 -16.48 -7.65 -13.05
CA SER A 412 -15.16 -7.12 -13.38
C SER A 412 -14.10 -8.23 -13.28
N PHE A 413 -12.89 -7.97 -13.79
CA PHE A 413 -11.77 -8.91 -13.66
C PHE A 413 -11.47 -9.32 -12.21
N LEU A 414 -11.77 -8.45 -11.23
CA LEU A 414 -11.59 -8.77 -9.82
C LEU A 414 -12.53 -9.88 -9.36
N ASN A 415 -13.77 -9.90 -9.87
CA ASN A 415 -14.76 -10.91 -9.51
C ASN A 415 -14.39 -12.29 -10.06
N TYR A 416 -13.97 -12.38 -11.33
CA TYR A 416 -13.45 -13.63 -11.91
C TYR A 416 -12.20 -14.11 -11.18
N ASN A 417 -11.24 -13.21 -10.92
CA ASN A 417 -10.03 -13.58 -10.17
C ASN A 417 -10.35 -14.14 -8.79
N ASN A 418 -11.37 -13.62 -8.10
CA ASN A 418 -11.83 -14.18 -6.82
C ASN A 418 -12.38 -15.61 -6.98
N ILE A 419 -13.18 -15.90 -8.01
CA ILE A 419 -13.67 -17.26 -8.29
C ILE A 419 -12.52 -18.20 -8.68
N MET A 420 -11.58 -17.74 -9.49
CA MET A 420 -10.38 -18.53 -9.80
C MET A 420 -9.57 -18.84 -8.52
N CYS A 421 -9.39 -17.86 -7.63
CA CYS A 421 -8.74 -18.07 -6.34
C CYS A 421 -9.53 -19.02 -5.42
N LEU A 422 -10.86 -18.98 -5.43
CA LEU A 422 -11.70 -19.93 -4.70
C LEU A 422 -11.42 -21.36 -5.16
N TYR A 423 -11.43 -21.63 -6.47
CA TYR A 423 -11.12 -22.97 -6.98
C TYR A 423 -9.69 -23.41 -6.66
N MET A 424 -8.72 -22.49 -6.66
CA MET A 424 -7.37 -22.78 -6.18
C MET A 424 -7.34 -23.17 -4.70
N GLN A 425 -8.19 -22.58 -3.85
CA GLN A 425 -8.26 -22.85 -2.42
C GLN A 425 -9.01 -24.15 -2.09
N THR A 426 -10.03 -24.49 -2.87
CA THR A 426 -10.83 -25.71 -2.72
C THR A 426 -10.29 -26.88 -3.56
N GLU A 427 -9.06 -26.77 -4.04
CA GLU A 427 -8.34 -27.79 -4.83
C GLU A 427 -9.02 -28.25 -6.14
N GLN A 428 -9.97 -27.47 -6.68
CA GLN A 428 -10.65 -27.72 -7.97
C GLN A 428 -9.89 -27.06 -9.13
N LEU A 429 -8.63 -27.42 -9.31
CA LEU A 429 -7.69 -26.73 -10.20
C LEU A 429 -8.08 -26.81 -11.68
N GLU A 430 -8.79 -27.86 -12.07
CA GLU A 430 -9.30 -28.10 -13.42
C GLU A 430 -10.35 -27.09 -13.88
N ARG A 431 -11.06 -26.43 -12.95
CA ARG A 431 -12.11 -25.45 -13.27
C ARG A 431 -11.57 -24.04 -13.49
N VAL A 432 -10.34 -23.76 -13.07
CA VAL A 432 -9.74 -22.42 -13.16
C VAL A 432 -9.60 -21.93 -14.61
N PRO A 433 -9.15 -22.75 -15.57
CA PRO A 433 -9.09 -22.36 -16.98
C PRO A 433 -10.46 -22.04 -17.58
N ASP A 434 -11.52 -22.77 -17.21
CA ASP A 434 -12.88 -22.53 -17.68
C ASP A 434 -13.38 -21.15 -17.26
N VAL A 435 -13.06 -20.73 -16.03
CA VAL A 435 -13.39 -19.37 -15.54
C VAL A 435 -12.65 -18.29 -16.33
N LEU A 436 -11.39 -18.54 -16.71
CA LEU A 436 -10.62 -17.61 -17.54
C LEU A 436 -11.18 -17.52 -18.97
N ALA A 437 -11.63 -18.64 -19.53
CA ALA A 437 -12.30 -18.69 -20.84
C ALA A 437 -13.63 -17.92 -20.78
N GLN A 438 -14.47 -18.21 -19.79
CA GLN A 438 -15.74 -17.51 -19.56
C GLN A 438 -15.53 -16.00 -19.37
N MET A 439 -14.47 -15.59 -18.67
CA MET A 439 -14.13 -14.18 -18.49
C MET A 439 -13.91 -13.46 -19.83
N LYS A 440 -13.23 -14.12 -20.78
CA LYS A 440 -12.99 -13.60 -22.14
C LYS A 440 -14.27 -13.58 -22.95
N GLU A 441 -15.08 -14.63 -22.88
CA GLU A 441 -16.39 -14.73 -23.55
C GLU A 441 -17.36 -13.64 -23.08
N ASP A 442 -17.35 -13.34 -21.78
CA ASP A 442 -18.16 -12.28 -21.16
C ASP A 442 -17.62 -10.87 -21.50
N GLY A 443 -16.61 -10.74 -22.37
CA GLY A 443 -16.04 -9.47 -22.80
C GLY A 443 -15.19 -8.75 -21.75
N VAL A 444 -14.81 -9.44 -20.67
CA VAL A 444 -13.99 -8.87 -19.60
C VAL A 444 -12.52 -9.20 -19.86
N PRO A 445 -11.65 -8.22 -20.16
CA PRO A 445 -10.26 -8.50 -20.52
C PRO A 445 -9.47 -9.05 -19.30
N PRO A 446 -8.83 -10.23 -19.42
CA PRO A 446 -7.96 -10.76 -18.37
C PRO A 446 -6.78 -9.83 -18.08
N ASN A 447 -6.42 -9.73 -16.80
CA ASN A 447 -5.20 -9.01 -16.41
C ASN A 447 -4.07 -9.98 -16.09
N ILE A 448 -2.87 -9.45 -15.83
CA ILE A 448 -1.70 -10.27 -15.49
C ILE A 448 -1.93 -11.17 -14.26
N PHE A 449 -2.83 -10.80 -13.34
CA PHE A 449 -3.18 -11.65 -12.20
C PHE A 449 -4.07 -12.82 -12.62
N SER A 450 -5.04 -12.61 -13.51
CA SER A 450 -5.88 -13.66 -14.09
C SER A 450 -5.02 -14.75 -14.74
N TYR A 451 -4.09 -14.34 -15.61
CA TYR A 451 -3.13 -15.26 -16.24
C TYR A 451 -2.27 -16.00 -15.22
N ARG A 452 -1.74 -15.31 -14.20
CA ARG A 452 -0.93 -15.93 -13.14
C ARG A 452 -1.70 -16.95 -12.31
N ILE A 453 -2.97 -16.70 -11.99
CA ILE A 453 -3.80 -17.69 -11.26
C ILE A 453 -3.99 -18.94 -12.12
N CYS A 454 -4.29 -18.75 -13.42
CA CYS A 454 -4.48 -19.85 -14.35
C CYS A 454 -3.18 -20.65 -14.57
N MET A 455 -2.05 -20.00 -14.83
CA MET A 455 -0.74 -20.65 -14.91
C MET A 455 -0.39 -21.38 -13.61
N ASN A 456 -0.74 -20.82 -12.44
CA ASN A 456 -0.51 -21.48 -11.17
C ASN A 456 -1.35 -22.76 -11.01
N SER A 457 -2.57 -22.79 -11.54
CA SER A 457 -3.43 -23.98 -11.57
C SER A 457 -2.85 -25.10 -12.46
N TYR A 458 -2.34 -24.76 -13.65
CA TYR A 458 -1.70 -25.73 -14.54
C TYR A 458 -0.38 -26.25 -13.95
N GLY A 459 0.47 -25.36 -13.45
CA GLY A 459 1.75 -25.74 -12.84
C GLY A 459 1.60 -26.57 -11.57
N ALA A 460 0.55 -26.35 -10.77
CA ALA A 460 0.22 -27.19 -9.63
C ALA A 460 -0.17 -28.63 -10.04
N ARG A 461 -0.84 -28.79 -11.20
CA ARG A 461 -1.15 -30.09 -11.81
C ARG A 461 0.01 -30.71 -12.61
N GLY A 462 1.15 -30.04 -12.71
CA GLY A 462 2.30 -30.49 -13.50
C GLY A 462 2.16 -30.31 -15.01
N ASP A 463 1.13 -29.59 -15.47
CA ASP A 463 0.88 -29.34 -16.89
C ASP A 463 1.70 -28.15 -17.39
N LEU A 464 2.99 -28.39 -17.64
CA LEU A 464 3.93 -27.35 -18.06
C LEU A 464 3.67 -26.87 -19.49
N ALA A 465 3.06 -27.70 -20.34
CA ALA A 465 2.74 -27.35 -21.72
C ALA A 465 1.71 -26.22 -21.78
N ASN A 466 0.63 -26.32 -20.99
CA ASN A 466 -0.36 -25.24 -20.92
C ASN A 466 0.15 -24.00 -20.17
N VAL A 467 1.11 -24.15 -19.24
CA VAL A 467 1.81 -22.99 -18.66
C VAL A 467 2.56 -22.22 -19.74
N GLU A 468 3.32 -22.89 -20.62
CA GLU A 468 4.04 -22.23 -21.71
C GLU A 468 3.07 -21.59 -22.71
N LYS A 469 2.00 -22.29 -23.09
CA LYS A 469 0.97 -21.75 -24.00
C LYS A 469 0.34 -20.46 -23.47
N LEU A 470 -0.01 -20.40 -22.19
CA LEU A 470 -0.57 -19.19 -21.56
C LEU A 470 0.47 -18.07 -21.43
N LEU A 471 1.75 -18.42 -21.20
CA LEU A 471 2.82 -17.43 -21.13
C LEU A 471 3.05 -16.79 -22.51
N GLU A 472 3.05 -17.57 -23.58
CA GLU A 472 3.13 -17.06 -24.96
C GLU A 472 1.95 -16.16 -25.30
N GLU A 473 0.73 -16.56 -24.90
CA GLU A 473 -0.46 -15.73 -25.06
C GLU A 473 -0.29 -14.38 -24.34
N LEU A 474 0.12 -14.40 -23.07
CA LEU A 474 0.38 -13.19 -22.29
C LEU A 474 1.50 -12.31 -22.88
N GLU A 475 2.56 -12.90 -23.44
CA GLU A 475 3.66 -12.18 -24.07
C GLU A 475 3.23 -11.50 -25.39
N ARG A 476 2.20 -12.01 -26.07
CA ARG A 476 1.63 -11.41 -27.29
C ARG A 476 0.69 -10.25 -27.02
N GLU A 477 0.14 -10.14 -25.81
CA GLU A 477 -0.81 -9.09 -25.43
C GLU A 477 -0.11 -7.75 -25.10
N PRO A 478 -0.18 -6.73 -25.99
CA PRO A 478 0.61 -5.50 -25.84
C PRO A 478 0.17 -4.62 -24.67
N HIS A 479 -1.07 -4.80 -24.19
CA HIS A 479 -1.68 -3.96 -23.15
C HIS A 479 -1.58 -4.54 -21.72
N VAL A 480 -1.22 -5.83 -21.57
CA VAL A 480 -1.24 -6.52 -20.27
C VAL A 480 0.12 -6.49 -19.57
N GLY A 481 1.23 -6.43 -20.33
CA GLY A 481 2.60 -6.23 -19.87
C GLY A 481 3.13 -7.31 -18.91
N THR A 482 4.17 -8.07 -19.30
CA THR A 482 4.76 -9.11 -18.42
C THR A 482 5.59 -8.53 -17.28
N ASP A 483 5.47 -9.12 -16.08
CA ASP A 483 6.28 -8.77 -14.91
C ASP A 483 7.24 -9.89 -14.48
N TRP A 484 8.21 -9.55 -13.63
CA TRP A 484 9.21 -10.49 -13.16
C TRP A 484 8.60 -11.64 -12.34
N MET A 485 7.49 -11.40 -11.63
CA MET A 485 6.80 -12.40 -10.82
C MET A 485 6.23 -13.55 -11.67
N THR A 486 5.75 -13.26 -12.87
CA THR A 486 5.28 -14.29 -13.81
C THR A 486 6.42 -15.26 -14.18
N TYR A 487 7.59 -14.73 -14.56
CA TYR A 487 8.74 -15.58 -14.90
C TYR A 487 9.29 -16.37 -13.69
N VAL A 488 9.27 -15.78 -12.49
CA VAL A 488 9.61 -16.51 -11.25
C VAL A 488 8.67 -17.68 -10.99
N MET A 489 7.37 -17.48 -11.20
CA MET A 489 6.37 -18.54 -11.03
C MET A 489 6.63 -19.70 -12.00
N VAL A 490 6.88 -19.40 -13.27
CA VAL A 490 7.18 -20.39 -14.30
C VAL A 490 8.50 -21.12 -13.99
N ALA A 491 9.55 -20.39 -13.61
CA ALA A 491 10.81 -20.98 -13.17
C ALA A 491 10.63 -21.93 -11.98
N ARG A 492 9.80 -21.58 -11.00
CA ARG A 492 9.48 -22.44 -9.84
C ARG A 492 8.86 -23.78 -10.28
N PHE A 493 7.98 -23.79 -11.28
CA PHE A 493 7.41 -25.03 -11.79
C PHE A 493 8.46 -25.91 -12.47
N TYR A 494 9.34 -25.31 -13.25
CA TYR A 494 10.47 -26.04 -13.87
C TYR A 494 11.48 -26.58 -12.84
N ILE A 495 11.75 -25.84 -11.76
CA ILE A 495 12.58 -26.33 -10.63
C ILE A 495 11.93 -27.56 -10.00
N LYS A 496 10.61 -27.52 -9.76
CA LYS A 496 9.88 -28.67 -9.17
C LYS A 496 9.90 -29.90 -10.08
N ALA A 497 9.90 -29.69 -11.40
CA ALA A 497 9.99 -30.74 -12.41
C ALA A 497 11.43 -31.19 -12.73
N ASP A 498 12.43 -30.72 -11.97
CA ASP A 498 13.87 -30.98 -12.18
C ASP A 498 14.41 -30.62 -13.58
N MET A 499 13.75 -29.70 -14.29
CA MET A 499 14.16 -29.21 -15.60
C MET A 499 15.01 -27.94 -15.45
N LYS A 500 16.29 -28.13 -15.10
CA LYS A 500 17.19 -27.05 -14.66
C LYS A 500 17.45 -26.01 -15.75
N GLU A 501 17.62 -26.41 -17.00
CA GLU A 501 17.95 -25.51 -18.11
C GLU A 501 16.82 -24.52 -18.37
N LYS A 502 15.57 -25.01 -18.44
CA LYS A 502 14.38 -24.17 -18.59
C LYS A 502 14.19 -23.26 -17.38
N ALA A 503 14.38 -23.78 -16.16
CA ALA A 503 14.32 -22.96 -14.96
C ALA A 503 15.32 -21.78 -14.99
N LEU A 504 16.58 -22.05 -15.35
CA LEU A 504 17.63 -21.03 -15.48
C LEU A 504 17.29 -19.98 -16.55
N MET A 505 16.73 -20.39 -17.69
CA MET A 505 16.29 -19.49 -18.74
C MET A 505 15.23 -18.50 -18.22
N TYR A 506 14.20 -19.00 -17.51
CA TYR A 506 13.15 -18.13 -16.97
C TYR A 506 13.62 -17.26 -15.81
N LEU A 507 14.59 -17.71 -15.00
CA LEU A 507 15.21 -16.85 -13.98
C LEU A 507 16.01 -15.71 -14.61
N LYS A 508 16.69 -15.93 -15.74
CA LYS A 508 17.35 -14.85 -16.49
C LYS A 508 16.34 -13.84 -17.06
N LYS A 509 15.23 -14.31 -17.65
CA LYS A 509 14.11 -13.42 -18.06
C LYS A 509 13.56 -12.61 -16.88
N CYS A 510 13.46 -13.21 -15.68
CA CYS A 510 13.08 -12.49 -14.48
C CYS A 510 14.10 -11.38 -14.12
N GLU A 511 15.41 -11.65 -14.20
CA GLU A 511 16.45 -10.64 -13.96
C GLU A 511 16.33 -9.44 -14.90
N GLU A 512 16.03 -9.69 -16.18
CA GLU A 512 15.87 -8.65 -17.20
C GLU A 512 14.65 -7.74 -16.94
N LYS A 513 13.56 -8.33 -16.43
CA LYS A 513 12.30 -7.61 -16.16
C LYS A 513 12.24 -6.95 -14.78
N ALA A 514 13.05 -7.41 -13.83
CA ALA A 514 13.04 -6.88 -12.47
C ALA A 514 13.55 -5.43 -12.43
N ASP A 515 12.84 -4.54 -11.73
CA ASP A 515 13.38 -3.22 -11.41
C ASP A 515 14.62 -3.41 -10.54
N LYS A 516 15.73 -2.79 -10.94
CA LYS A 516 17.01 -2.83 -10.21
C LYS A 516 16.88 -2.39 -8.75
N ARG A 517 15.85 -1.62 -8.37
CA ARG A 517 15.62 -1.16 -6.99
C ARG A 517 14.60 -2.02 -6.22
N ASP A 518 14.10 -3.12 -6.81
CA ASP A 518 13.13 -4.02 -6.18
C ASP A 518 13.82 -5.14 -5.38
N ALA A 519 13.86 -4.96 -4.05
CA ALA A 519 14.44 -5.94 -3.14
C ALA A 519 13.66 -7.28 -3.14
N LEU A 520 12.35 -7.25 -3.42
CA LEU A 520 11.53 -8.46 -3.44
C LEU A 520 11.94 -9.36 -4.61
N ALA A 521 12.13 -8.79 -5.80
CA ALA A 521 12.59 -9.52 -6.98
C ALA A 521 13.92 -10.24 -6.72
N TYR A 522 14.89 -9.56 -6.10
CA TYR A 522 16.17 -10.17 -5.74
C TYR A 522 16.04 -11.29 -4.72
N ASN A 523 15.21 -11.13 -3.69
CA ASN A 523 14.98 -12.18 -2.69
C ASN A 523 14.40 -13.46 -3.33
N HIS A 524 13.48 -13.31 -4.30
CA HIS A 524 12.98 -14.45 -5.08
C HIS A 524 14.06 -15.08 -5.95
N LEU A 525 14.82 -14.28 -6.71
CA LEU A 525 15.92 -14.77 -7.54
C LEU A 525 16.96 -15.56 -6.71
N ILE A 526 17.38 -15.02 -5.55
CA ILE A 526 18.28 -15.71 -4.61
C ILE A 526 17.71 -17.05 -4.18
N SER A 527 16.44 -17.08 -3.76
CA SER A 527 15.78 -18.31 -3.29
C SER A 527 15.69 -19.39 -4.38
N HIS A 528 15.41 -18.99 -5.62
CA HIS A 528 15.28 -19.92 -6.74
C HIS A 528 16.63 -20.39 -7.28
N TYR A 529 17.63 -19.50 -7.38
CA TYR A 529 19.00 -19.92 -7.71
C TYR A 529 19.61 -20.85 -6.65
N ALA A 530 19.31 -20.62 -5.38
CA ALA A 530 19.73 -21.51 -4.30
C ALA A 530 19.07 -22.90 -4.42
N SER A 531 17.81 -22.96 -4.83
CA SER A 531 17.11 -24.23 -5.07
C SER A 531 17.66 -25.00 -6.28
N LEU A 532 18.34 -24.33 -7.20
CA LEU A 532 19.11 -24.95 -8.29
C LEU A 532 20.56 -25.31 -7.89
N GLY A 533 20.97 -25.05 -6.64
CA GLY A 533 22.33 -25.31 -6.15
C GLY A 533 23.41 -24.36 -6.67
N SER A 534 23.02 -23.22 -7.29
CA SER A 534 23.98 -22.30 -7.91
C SER A 534 24.49 -21.25 -6.91
N LYS A 535 25.51 -21.62 -6.11
CA LYS A 535 26.19 -20.70 -5.18
C LYS A 535 26.68 -19.43 -5.87
N SER A 536 27.30 -19.56 -7.04
CA SER A 536 27.86 -18.44 -7.79
C SER A 536 26.79 -17.43 -8.20
N ALA A 537 25.63 -17.91 -8.67
CA ALA A 537 24.50 -17.05 -9.01
C ALA A 537 23.92 -16.38 -7.76
N VAL A 538 23.71 -17.12 -6.66
CA VAL A 538 23.23 -16.56 -5.39
C VAL A 538 24.10 -15.41 -4.91
N MET A 539 25.42 -15.60 -4.86
CA MET A 539 26.36 -14.55 -4.44
C MET A 539 26.42 -13.37 -5.41
N ARG A 540 26.30 -13.63 -6.72
CA ARG A 540 26.21 -12.57 -7.74
C ARG A 540 24.96 -11.70 -7.53
N ILE A 541 23.80 -12.31 -7.35
CA ILE A 541 22.54 -11.60 -7.12
C ILE A 541 22.57 -10.83 -5.80
N TRP A 542 23.12 -11.41 -4.74
CA TRP A 542 23.30 -10.71 -3.46
C TRP A 542 24.16 -9.44 -3.60
N ARG A 543 25.29 -9.52 -4.31
CA ARG A 543 26.13 -8.34 -4.59
C ARG A 543 25.41 -7.29 -5.43
N LEU A 544 24.65 -7.71 -6.44
CA LEU A 544 23.82 -6.81 -7.26
C LEU A 544 22.74 -6.11 -6.44
N GLN A 545 22.05 -6.85 -5.57
CA GLN A 545 21.07 -6.30 -4.64
C GLN A 545 21.71 -5.29 -3.71
N LYS A 546 22.90 -5.56 -3.17
CA LYS A 546 23.64 -4.59 -2.33
C LYS A 546 24.03 -3.33 -3.09
N ALA A 547 24.47 -3.45 -4.34
CA ALA A 547 24.83 -2.31 -5.17
C ALA A 547 23.60 -1.44 -5.53
N ASN A 548 22.45 -2.07 -5.79
CA ASN A 548 21.27 -1.37 -6.26
C ASN A 548 20.27 -1.00 -5.15
N CYS A 549 20.23 -1.68 -4.02
CA CYS A 549 19.33 -1.34 -2.91
C CYS A 549 20.11 -0.59 -1.82
N LYS A 550 19.65 0.63 -1.46
CA LYS A 550 20.37 1.55 -0.55
C LYS A 550 20.61 0.99 0.86
N LYS A 551 19.77 0.06 1.31
CA LYS A 551 19.87 -0.60 2.62
C LYS A 551 19.15 -1.94 2.56
N GLN A 552 19.78 -2.97 3.10
CA GLN A 552 19.20 -4.30 3.30
C GLN A 552 18.60 -4.34 4.70
N PHE A 553 17.36 -4.82 4.82
CA PHE A 553 16.69 -5.01 6.10
C PHE A 553 16.82 -6.47 6.53
N ASN A 554 16.34 -6.79 7.73
CA ASN A 554 16.44 -8.13 8.31
C ASN A 554 15.83 -9.21 7.40
N ASN A 555 14.78 -8.92 6.63
CA ASN A 555 14.15 -9.89 5.74
C ASN A 555 15.07 -10.33 4.58
N GLU A 556 15.85 -9.41 4.02
CA GLU A 556 16.82 -9.73 2.96
C GLU A 556 17.93 -10.64 3.50
N TYR A 557 18.48 -10.33 4.68
CA TYR A 557 19.47 -11.18 5.35
C TYR A 557 18.91 -12.55 5.74
N ILE A 558 17.67 -12.61 6.24
CA ILE A 558 16.97 -13.88 6.52
C ILE A 558 16.89 -14.74 5.27
N THR A 559 16.53 -14.15 4.14
CA THR A 559 16.44 -14.88 2.86
C THR A 559 17.82 -15.40 2.43
N MET A 560 18.84 -14.53 2.45
CA MET A 560 20.20 -14.88 2.03
C MET A 560 20.81 -15.98 2.92
N LEU A 561 20.75 -15.81 4.25
CA LEU A 561 21.26 -16.79 5.21
C LEU A 561 20.53 -18.12 5.08
N GLY A 562 19.20 -18.11 4.94
CA GLY A 562 18.41 -19.31 4.76
C GLY A 562 18.81 -20.08 3.49
N CYS A 563 19.10 -19.37 2.41
CA CYS A 563 19.59 -19.96 1.17
C CYS A 563 20.98 -20.59 1.32
N LEU A 564 21.92 -19.89 1.96
CA LEU A 564 23.28 -20.41 2.20
C LEU A 564 23.25 -21.64 3.10
N VAL A 565 22.49 -21.61 4.19
CA VAL A 565 22.31 -22.75 5.10
C VAL A 565 21.71 -23.95 4.37
N LYS A 566 20.67 -23.74 3.55
CA LYS A 566 20.06 -24.80 2.73
C LYS A 566 21.07 -25.44 1.76
N MET A 567 21.97 -24.65 1.19
CA MET A 567 23.05 -25.15 0.31
C MET A 567 24.23 -25.78 1.09
N GLY A 568 24.28 -25.65 2.42
CA GLY A 568 25.40 -26.14 3.24
C GLY A 568 26.60 -25.19 3.33
N GLU A 569 26.47 -23.96 2.85
CA GLU A 569 27.54 -22.97 2.77
C GLU A 569 27.64 -22.16 4.08
N LEU A 570 27.99 -22.84 5.18
CA LEU A 570 27.99 -22.26 6.52
C LEU A 570 29.03 -21.14 6.70
N ASP A 571 30.23 -21.28 6.12
CA ASP A 571 31.28 -20.26 6.22
C ASP A 571 30.85 -18.94 5.60
N GLN A 572 30.20 -19.00 4.43
CA GLN A 572 29.64 -17.81 3.78
C GLN A 572 28.45 -17.24 4.57
N ALA A 573 27.67 -18.09 5.24
CA ALA A 573 26.58 -17.64 6.09
C ALA A 573 27.11 -16.91 7.33
N GLU A 574 28.26 -17.31 7.89
CA GLU A 574 28.95 -16.59 8.96
C GLU A 574 29.40 -15.20 8.53
N GLU A 575 30.00 -15.08 7.34
CA GLU A 575 30.39 -13.78 6.76
C GLU A 575 29.18 -12.84 6.59
N VAL A 576 28.07 -13.36 6.08
CA VAL A 576 26.83 -12.57 5.90
C VAL A 576 26.20 -12.19 7.24
N LEU A 577 26.27 -13.05 8.26
CA LEU A 577 25.78 -12.72 9.60
C LEU A 577 26.62 -11.60 10.24
N HIS A 578 27.95 -11.67 10.11
CA HIS A 578 28.84 -10.62 10.58
C HIS A 578 28.58 -9.29 9.85
N GLU A 579 28.35 -9.33 8.53
CA GLU A 579 27.91 -8.17 7.76
C GLU A 579 26.60 -7.58 8.31
N TRP A 580 25.62 -8.43 8.65
CA TRP A 580 24.37 -7.99 9.25
C TRP A 580 24.58 -7.32 10.62
N GLU A 581 25.43 -7.87 11.49
CA GLU A 581 25.75 -7.26 12.80
C GLU A 581 26.31 -5.83 12.64
N LEU A 582 27.11 -5.59 11.59
CA LEU A 582 27.69 -4.29 11.26
C LEU A 582 26.75 -3.34 10.51
N SER A 583 25.61 -3.82 10.01
CA SER A 583 24.71 -3.06 9.13
C SER A 583 23.89 -1.94 9.81
N GLY A 584 23.92 -1.87 11.16
CA GLY A 584 23.11 -0.92 11.93
C GLY A 584 21.59 -1.16 11.80
N ASN A 585 21.18 -2.40 11.54
CA ASN A 585 19.78 -2.81 11.58
C ASN A 585 19.30 -2.99 13.02
N THR A 586 17.98 -2.90 13.23
CA THR A 586 17.38 -3.25 14.52
C THR A 586 17.66 -4.73 14.78
N TYR A 587 18.29 -5.03 15.91
CA TYR A 587 18.70 -6.38 16.27
C TYR A 587 17.48 -7.30 16.36
N ASP A 588 17.50 -8.38 15.59
CA ASP A 588 16.38 -9.30 15.40
C ASP A 588 16.91 -10.71 15.41
N PHE A 589 16.61 -11.46 16.47
CA PHE A 589 17.11 -12.81 16.69
C PHE A 589 16.68 -13.81 15.61
N ARG A 590 15.68 -13.49 14.78
CA ARG A 590 15.33 -14.34 13.63
C ARG A 590 16.47 -14.47 12.61
N VAL A 591 17.36 -13.48 12.53
CA VAL A 591 18.53 -13.50 11.63
C VAL A 591 19.57 -14.53 12.09
N PRO A 592 20.17 -14.43 13.29
CA PRO A 592 21.14 -15.42 13.77
C PRO A 592 20.54 -16.81 14.01
N ASN A 593 19.25 -16.92 14.36
CA ASN A 593 18.59 -18.21 14.55
C ASN A 593 18.66 -19.11 13.30
N ILE A 594 18.76 -18.54 12.10
CA ILE A 594 18.92 -19.32 10.87
C ILE A 594 20.24 -20.09 10.86
N LEU A 595 21.31 -19.45 11.35
CA LEU A 595 22.62 -20.08 11.44
C LEU A 595 22.65 -21.11 12.59
N LEU A 596 21.97 -20.83 13.71
CA LEU A 596 21.78 -21.81 14.79
C LEU A 596 21.09 -23.08 14.26
N ILE A 597 20.04 -22.94 13.46
CA ILE A 597 19.37 -24.06 12.79
C ILE A 597 20.34 -24.78 11.86
N GLY A 598 21.10 -24.03 11.05
CA GLY A 598 22.07 -24.59 10.10
C GLY A 598 23.16 -25.42 10.77
N TYR A 599 23.75 -24.94 11.87
CA TYR A 599 24.71 -25.69 12.66
C TYR A 599 24.08 -26.92 13.31
N SER A 600 22.88 -26.78 13.86
CA SER A 600 22.15 -27.88 14.49
C SER A 600 21.88 -29.02 13.51
N GLN A 601 21.43 -28.70 12.29
CA GLN A 601 21.19 -29.68 11.22
C GLN A 601 22.46 -30.40 10.75
N ARG A 602 23.64 -29.81 10.97
CA ARG A 602 24.95 -30.38 10.61
C ARG A 602 25.67 -31.02 11.81
N GLY A 603 25.01 -31.12 12.97
CA GLY A 603 25.59 -31.70 14.20
C GLY A 603 26.62 -30.80 14.89
N LEU A 604 26.81 -29.55 14.45
CA LEU A 604 27.76 -28.58 14.99
C LEU A 604 27.17 -27.82 16.19
N VAL A 605 26.54 -28.53 17.12
CA VAL A 605 25.72 -27.95 18.19
C VAL A 605 26.54 -27.04 19.12
N GLU A 606 27.79 -27.41 19.41
CA GLU A 606 28.71 -26.61 20.22
C GLU A 606 29.03 -25.26 19.57
N LYS A 607 29.14 -25.21 18.24
CA LYS A 607 29.34 -23.96 17.50
C LYS A 607 28.09 -23.08 17.57
N ALA A 608 26.90 -23.68 17.52
CA ALA A 608 25.64 -22.99 17.71
C ALA A 608 25.51 -22.39 19.13
N GLU A 609 25.84 -23.18 20.16
CA GLU A 609 25.87 -22.73 21.55
C GLU A 609 26.86 -21.56 21.74
N ALA A 610 28.07 -21.71 21.24
CA ALA A 610 29.10 -20.66 21.33
C ALA A 610 28.66 -19.36 20.65
N LEU A 611 28.02 -19.44 19.48
CA LEU A 611 27.48 -18.27 18.78
C LEU A 611 26.40 -17.55 19.63
N LEU A 612 25.45 -18.29 20.19
CA LEU A 612 24.39 -17.70 21.00
C LEU A 612 24.94 -17.08 22.30
N ARG A 613 25.86 -17.78 22.97
CA ARG A 613 26.53 -17.26 24.18
C ARG A 613 27.36 -16.00 23.89
N ASN A 614 28.03 -15.92 22.74
CA ASN A 614 28.72 -14.70 22.30
C ASN A 614 27.75 -13.50 22.18
N MET A 615 26.56 -13.72 21.62
CA MET A 615 25.54 -12.66 21.50
C MET A 615 25.01 -12.22 22.88
N VAL A 616 24.85 -13.15 23.81
CA VAL A 616 24.51 -12.85 25.21
C VAL A 616 25.61 -12.01 25.87
N ALA A 617 26.88 -12.38 25.68
CA ALA A 617 28.02 -11.62 26.20
C ALA A 617 28.10 -10.19 25.62
N LYS A 618 27.63 -9.98 24.38
CA LYS A 618 27.47 -8.65 23.75
C LYS A 618 26.24 -7.86 24.28
N GLY A 619 25.58 -8.35 25.34
CA GLY A 619 24.41 -7.70 25.96
C GLY A 619 23.12 -7.81 25.15
N LYS A 620 23.00 -8.80 24.24
CA LYS A 620 21.76 -9.07 23.50
C LYS A 620 20.95 -10.11 24.24
N THR A 621 19.63 -9.93 24.34
CA THR A 621 18.73 -10.86 25.01
C THR A 621 18.07 -11.81 24.01
N PRO A 622 18.43 -13.11 23.98
CA PRO A 622 17.84 -14.07 23.07
C PRO A 622 16.34 -14.24 23.23
N THR A 623 15.69 -14.64 22.15
CA THR A 623 14.30 -15.15 22.23
C THR A 623 14.30 -16.58 22.77
N PRO A 624 13.21 -17.05 23.40
CA PRO A 624 13.07 -18.45 23.82
C PRO A 624 13.32 -19.44 22.68
N ASN A 625 12.90 -19.09 21.46
CA ASN A 625 13.15 -19.87 20.25
C ASN A 625 14.65 -20.13 20.00
N SER A 626 15.53 -19.18 20.31
CA SER A 626 16.98 -19.30 20.09
C SER A 626 17.57 -20.44 20.95
N TRP A 627 17.22 -20.47 22.23
CA TRP A 627 17.62 -21.54 23.16
C TRP A 627 16.93 -22.87 22.85
N SER A 628 15.66 -22.81 22.44
CA SER A 628 14.91 -24.00 22.04
C SER A 628 15.55 -24.73 20.85
N ILE A 629 16.08 -24.00 19.85
CA ILE A 629 16.78 -24.60 18.70
C ILE A 629 17.97 -25.44 19.18
N ILE A 630 18.78 -24.90 20.08
CA ILE A 630 19.99 -25.55 20.60
C ILE A 630 19.63 -26.71 21.53
N SER A 631 18.60 -26.54 22.37
CA SER A 631 18.08 -27.60 23.22
C SER A 631 17.63 -28.81 22.39
N SER A 632 16.84 -28.59 21.33
CA SER A 632 16.43 -29.66 20.41
C SER A 632 17.62 -30.33 19.74
N ALA A 633 18.65 -29.57 19.37
CA ALA A 633 19.86 -30.11 18.77
C ALA A 633 20.68 -30.97 19.75
N TYR A 634 20.70 -30.62 21.04
CA TYR A 634 21.36 -31.42 22.07
C TYR A 634 20.59 -32.70 22.41
N VAL A 635 19.24 -32.67 22.41
CA VAL A 635 18.43 -33.89 22.52
C VAL A 635 18.75 -34.85 21.37
N ALA A 636 18.85 -34.35 20.14
CA ALA A 636 19.21 -35.17 18.98
C ALA A 636 20.65 -35.73 19.03
N LYS A 637 21.54 -35.12 19.83
CA LYS A 637 22.92 -35.60 20.09
C LYS A 637 23.01 -36.42 21.38
N GLU A 638 21.88 -36.75 22.01
CA GLU A 638 21.79 -37.49 23.28
C GLU A 638 22.50 -36.80 24.47
N ASN A 639 22.79 -35.50 24.37
CA ASN A 639 23.38 -34.73 25.47
C ASN A 639 22.27 -34.04 26.28
N MET A 640 21.61 -34.82 27.13
CA MET A 640 20.44 -34.36 27.88
C MET A 640 20.75 -33.28 28.92
N GLU A 641 21.93 -33.30 29.54
CA GLU A 641 22.35 -32.27 30.51
C GLU A 641 22.36 -30.87 29.87
N LYS A 642 23.01 -30.74 28.71
CA LYS A 642 23.05 -29.47 27.97
C LYS A 642 21.69 -29.11 27.38
N ALA A 643 20.90 -30.10 26.94
CA ALA A 643 19.56 -29.87 26.44
C ALA A 643 18.65 -29.26 27.54
N PHE A 644 18.71 -29.82 28.75
CA PHE A 644 18.01 -29.34 29.93
C PHE A 644 18.43 -27.92 30.29
N GLN A 645 19.75 -27.66 30.34
CA GLN A 645 20.26 -26.32 30.65
C GLN A 645 19.79 -25.27 29.64
N CYS A 646 19.85 -25.57 28.33
CA CYS A 646 19.34 -24.68 27.29
C CYS A 646 17.83 -24.45 27.44
N MET A 647 17.06 -25.46 27.85
CA MET A 647 15.61 -25.32 28.07
C MET A 647 15.30 -24.42 29.28
N LYS A 648 16.06 -24.52 30.37
CA LYS A 648 15.95 -23.59 31.51
C LYS A 648 16.20 -22.15 31.06
N GLU A 649 17.25 -21.93 30.24
CA GLU A 649 17.54 -20.61 29.67
C GLU A 649 16.40 -20.11 28.74
N ALA A 650 15.77 -21.00 27.96
CA ALA A 650 14.62 -20.67 27.11
C ALA A 650 13.42 -20.19 27.93
N VAL A 651 13.08 -20.91 29.01
CA VAL A 651 11.96 -20.58 29.90
C VAL A 651 12.24 -19.27 30.65
N ALA A 652 13.48 -19.02 31.07
CA ALA A 652 13.86 -17.78 31.76
C ALA A 652 13.64 -16.52 30.89
N VAL A 653 13.80 -16.62 29.56
CA VAL A 653 13.57 -15.51 28.63
C VAL A 653 12.18 -15.50 27.99
N GLN A 654 11.21 -16.26 28.53
CA GLN A 654 9.84 -16.37 27.97
C GLN A 654 9.14 -15.03 27.72
N ALA A 655 9.43 -14.03 28.56
CA ALA A 655 8.84 -12.69 28.44
C ALA A 655 9.15 -12.01 27.08
N GLN A 656 10.23 -12.40 26.41
CA GLN A 656 10.59 -11.87 25.08
C GLN A 656 9.67 -12.38 23.96
N ASN A 657 8.96 -13.50 24.19
CA ASN A 657 7.95 -14.02 23.26
C ASN A 657 6.84 -14.75 24.03
N LYS A 658 5.80 -14.02 24.43
CA LYS A 658 4.64 -14.59 25.18
C LYS A 658 3.88 -15.70 24.44
N ARG A 659 4.00 -15.74 23.09
CA ARG A 659 3.35 -16.77 22.26
C ARG A 659 4.25 -17.99 22.02
N TRP A 660 5.46 -18.00 22.57
CA TRP A 660 6.35 -19.14 22.44
C TRP A 660 5.76 -20.36 23.12
N ARG A 661 5.92 -21.50 22.45
CA ARG A 661 5.58 -22.82 22.97
C ARG A 661 6.78 -23.74 22.68
N PRO A 662 7.31 -24.44 23.69
CA PRO A 662 8.38 -25.40 23.47
C PRO A 662 7.84 -26.62 22.68
N ASN A 663 8.75 -27.32 21.98
CA ASN A 663 8.39 -28.55 21.28
C ASN A 663 8.06 -29.65 22.30
N ALA A 664 6.87 -30.25 22.17
CA ALA A 664 6.36 -31.27 23.10
C ALA A 664 7.29 -32.48 23.22
N ASP A 665 7.85 -32.97 22.10
CA ASP A 665 8.73 -34.13 22.08
C ASP A 665 10.03 -33.85 22.86
N VAL A 666 10.61 -32.67 22.63
CA VAL A 666 11.84 -32.21 23.29
C VAL A 666 11.61 -32.06 24.79
N ILE A 667 10.45 -31.51 25.20
CA ILE A 667 10.09 -31.40 26.61
C ILE A 667 9.89 -32.77 27.24
N SER A 668 9.19 -33.69 26.57
CA SER A 668 8.98 -35.05 27.08
C SER A 668 10.30 -35.78 27.29
N SER A 669 11.21 -35.72 26.32
CA SER A 669 12.56 -36.31 26.46
C SER A 669 13.35 -35.71 27.62
N ILE A 670 13.31 -34.38 27.79
CA ILE A 670 13.99 -33.70 28.89
C ILE A 670 13.35 -34.07 30.23
N LEU A 671 12.02 -34.08 30.35
CA LEU A 671 11.32 -34.44 31.58
C LEU A 671 11.60 -35.88 32.00
N SER A 672 11.57 -36.83 31.06
CA SER A 672 11.93 -38.22 31.34
C SER A 672 13.34 -38.35 31.89
N TRP A 673 14.30 -37.59 31.35
CA TRP A 673 15.68 -37.62 31.81
C TRP A 673 15.85 -36.91 33.17
N VAL A 674 15.25 -35.74 33.35
CA VAL A 674 15.29 -34.96 34.60
C VAL A 674 14.70 -35.75 35.77
N ASN A 675 13.60 -36.48 35.55
CA ASN A 675 12.95 -37.29 36.59
C ASN A 675 13.85 -38.42 37.12
N ILE A 676 14.78 -38.91 36.30
CA ILE A 676 15.71 -40.00 36.69
C ILE A 676 17.02 -39.42 37.27
N ASN A 677 17.49 -38.27 36.78
CA ASN A 677 18.87 -37.82 36.99
C ASN A 677 19.02 -36.56 37.85
N LYS A 678 17.93 -35.89 38.23
CA LYS A 678 17.97 -34.65 39.02
C LYS A 678 17.16 -34.76 40.30
N ASP A 679 17.51 -33.94 41.28
CA ASP A 679 16.82 -33.89 42.57
C ASP A 679 15.36 -33.44 42.41
N LYS A 680 14.49 -33.98 43.26
CA LYS A 680 13.04 -33.70 43.27
C LYS A 680 12.72 -32.19 43.25
N GLY A 681 13.49 -31.39 43.98
CA GLY A 681 13.33 -29.93 44.00
C GLY A 681 13.59 -29.27 42.64
N GLU A 682 14.66 -29.67 41.93
CA GLU A 682 14.95 -29.13 40.59
C GLU A 682 13.91 -29.56 39.56
N VAL A 683 13.39 -30.80 39.69
CA VAL A 683 12.30 -31.30 38.83
C VAL A 683 11.04 -30.47 39.04
N GLU A 684 10.64 -30.25 40.29
CA GLU A 684 9.45 -29.45 40.65
C GLU A 684 9.58 -27.99 40.18
N ASP A 685 10.74 -27.35 40.40
CA ASP A 685 11.00 -25.98 39.95
C ASP A 685 10.92 -25.82 38.43
N PHE A 686 11.49 -26.78 37.69
CA PHE A 686 11.44 -26.79 36.24
C PHE A 686 10.02 -27.01 35.71
N VAL A 687 9.29 -27.97 36.26
CA VAL A 687 7.88 -28.25 35.91
C VAL A 687 7.01 -27.04 36.19
N ASN A 688 7.17 -26.39 37.36
CA ASN A 688 6.42 -25.19 37.69
C ASN A 688 6.72 -24.06 36.70
N SER A 689 7.99 -23.86 36.35
CA SER A 689 8.39 -22.87 35.34
C SER A 689 7.77 -23.17 33.97
N LEU A 690 7.71 -24.44 33.55
CA LEU A 690 7.06 -24.86 32.31
C LEU A 690 5.54 -24.66 32.33
N LYS A 691 4.85 -24.94 33.44
CA LYS A 691 3.41 -24.70 33.58
C LYS A 691 3.04 -23.24 33.32
N THR A 692 3.84 -22.29 33.81
CA THR A 692 3.61 -20.86 33.52
C THR A 692 3.66 -20.50 32.04
N VAL A 693 4.38 -21.28 31.23
CA VAL A 693 4.49 -21.12 29.77
C VAL A 693 3.27 -21.75 29.06
N LEU A 694 2.74 -22.86 29.59
CA LEU A 694 1.70 -23.69 28.98
C LEU A 694 0.27 -23.20 29.31
N ASP A 695 0.03 -22.66 30.51
CA ASP A 695 -1.30 -22.28 31.02
C ASP A 695 -1.88 -20.97 30.46
N GLN A 696 -1.17 -20.27 29.57
CA GLN A 696 -1.62 -18.95 29.07
C GLN A 696 -2.76 -18.99 28.03
N ASP A 697 -3.31 -20.16 27.70
CA ASP A 697 -4.57 -20.30 26.95
C ASP A 697 -5.12 -21.72 27.18
N GLY A 698 -6.26 -21.87 27.87
CA GLY A 698 -6.81 -23.12 28.42
C GLY A 698 -7.22 -24.23 27.43
N ARG A 699 -6.32 -24.70 26.56
CA ARG A 699 -6.54 -25.83 25.65
C ARG A 699 -5.43 -26.89 25.64
N CYS A 700 -4.32 -26.68 26.36
CA CYS A 700 -3.17 -27.60 26.34
C CYS A 700 -2.83 -28.24 27.70
N GLY A 701 -3.64 -28.00 28.74
CA GLY A 701 -3.41 -28.59 30.07
C GLY A 701 -3.52 -30.11 30.09
N LYS A 702 -4.34 -30.71 29.21
CA LYS A 702 -4.70 -32.15 29.29
C LYS A 702 -3.55 -33.12 29.02
N ASP A 703 -2.63 -32.82 28.10
CA ASP A 703 -1.54 -33.75 27.76
C ASP A 703 -0.40 -33.71 28.80
N VAL A 704 -0.19 -32.56 29.44
CA VAL A 704 0.83 -32.40 30.49
C VAL A 704 0.27 -32.81 31.86
N ASP A 705 -1.01 -32.55 32.13
CA ASP A 705 -1.70 -33.10 33.29
C ASP A 705 -1.80 -34.63 33.20
N GLY A 706 -1.99 -35.21 32.01
CA GLY A 706 -1.97 -36.67 31.81
C GLY A 706 -0.61 -37.32 32.09
N HIS A 707 0.51 -36.64 31.76
CA HIS A 707 1.85 -37.07 32.16
C HIS A 707 2.16 -36.79 33.64
N LEU A 708 1.61 -35.74 34.24
CA LEU A 708 1.71 -35.48 35.68
C LEU A 708 0.88 -36.46 36.52
N GLU A 709 -0.27 -36.91 36.00
CA GLU A 709 -1.09 -37.97 36.62
C GLU A 709 -0.41 -39.33 36.50
N SER A 710 0.21 -39.67 35.37
CA SER A 710 1.03 -40.89 35.27
C SER A 710 2.29 -40.83 36.17
N MET A 711 2.86 -39.65 36.39
CA MET A 711 3.94 -39.42 37.36
C MET A 711 3.51 -39.56 38.82
N LYS A 712 2.24 -39.28 39.16
CA LYS A 712 1.69 -39.55 40.50
C LYS A 712 1.45 -41.04 40.72
N VAL A 713 1.00 -41.76 39.70
CA VAL A 713 0.73 -43.22 39.78
C VAL A 713 2.05 -44.00 39.94
N ASN A 714 3.08 -43.69 39.17
CA ASN A 714 4.37 -44.39 39.25
C ASN A 714 5.13 -44.15 40.58
N ASN A 715 4.89 -43.02 41.26
CA ASN A 715 5.48 -42.76 42.59
C ASN A 715 4.73 -43.48 43.73
N ILE A 716 3.45 -43.83 43.54
CA ILE A 716 2.70 -44.62 44.52
C ILE A 716 3.10 -46.09 44.43
N GLU A 717 3.30 -46.63 43.22
CA GLU A 717 3.77 -48.02 43.03
C GLU A 717 5.21 -48.23 43.56
N MET A 718 6.12 -47.26 43.39
CA MET A 718 7.48 -47.36 43.96
C MET A 718 7.53 -47.17 45.49
N GLU A 719 6.62 -46.38 46.09
CA GLU A 719 6.53 -46.26 47.56
C GLU A 719 5.85 -47.48 48.22
N GLU A 720 5.00 -48.22 47.48
CA GLU A 720 4.40 -49.49 47.93
C GLU A 720 5.39 -50.67 47.80
N GLU A 721 6.19 -50.76 46.73
CA GLU A 721 7.22 -51.82 46.58
C GLU A 721 8.37 -51.71 47.61
N ILE A 722 8.69 -50.50 48.09
CA ILE A 722 9.74 -50.29 49.13
C ILE A 722 9.21 -50.64 50.54
N LYS A 723 7.89 -50.77 50.74
CA LYS A 723 7.29 -51.19 52.01
C LYS A 723 6.95 -52.68 52.08
N GLU A 724 7.05 -53.41 50.98
CA GLU A 724 6.82 -54.86 50.92
C GLU A 724 8.09 -55.63 50.52
N THR A 725 9.16 -55.49 51.30
CA THR A 725 10.21 -56.53 51.37
C THR A 725 10.69 -56.63 52.82
N PRO A 726 10.55 -57.80 53.50
CA PRO A 726 10.93 -57.96 54.90
C PRO A 726 12.43 -57.92 55.16
#